data_AF-A0AAE0R0V9-F1
#
_entry.id   AF-A0AAE0R0V9-F1
#
_cell.length_a   1.000
_cell.length_b   1.000
_cell.length_c   1.000
_cell.angle_alpha   90.00
_cell.angle_beta   90.00
_cell.angle_gamma   90.00
#
_symmetry.space_group_name_H-M   'P 1'
#
loop_
_entity.id
_entity.type
_entity.pdbx_description
1 polymer ?
#
loop_
_entity_poly.entity_id
_entity_poly.type
_entity_poly.pdbx_seq_one_letter_code
_entity_poly.pdbx_strand_id
1 'polypeptide(L)'
;MQQHLHHYRQATESAREELAALQAKYHSLHSQLVDCRSKLSSQETTVKDLREATDRHKETEARQASLISSLRECIHNTEQEMITIGSSKHITDMKLQALIKEKEDLKEKLLQMEIQSKEYLKEWNKKKQEATDLQRKCEEFLSRLASKLPVDLAGNDNPMETVVSLVDLYCKERDRQKTQICALEDSVKSHDVESKASRETVRRLVADVDHEQKVSAIRASDLNSVRQELDCIMVKKQGLEVDNKSLRNKLQESELALVAAREECSSYKKRTQDLEQKLASSQNEAQALQRRMESFFKEVQVLLGYDLVISLPKEEHVLERLREVCRREKSSTESVTGMEARLAAVLQELGRQTELHRAAVQREQQLQNKMQSLESELFTAGVSKDEQSHDKQQYLQFLEHLSEKMKIEHITTDLGFDMRLEAILTRAEQLTRQEGIALVETKTLVYSLQKKLKEQKQRIESKDLHMDLLRRKVAQLDEEKRSRSALAVERDDATLQSKKLQKKVERLQVELNAMRLSTTDLKAQLSHTNELKIRVMEQNKTIEDQSKSLGKLEKNKVKVEKRLSTVKTELQNQEYRARDELQQAQRLLHSQASAMAELAHREKKLLDFCTVIAQMLGVTVPASIPSCEVIKRLEVLIHSGHHFPLANHCVVPHHQHHMAIIPDGPACSIITAGSPGPEVPVQPLLPTTTTT
;
A
#
# COMPACT_ATOMS: atom_id res chain seq x y z
N MET A 1 107.55 163.30 -56.62
CA MET A 1 106.13 163.48 -56.22
C MET A 1 105.26 162.27 -56.55
N GLN A 2 105.34 161.67 -57.75
CA GLN A 2 104.43 160.58 -58.18
C GLN A 2 104.40 159.31 -57.30
N GLN A 3 105.46 158.99 -56.53
CA GLN A 3 105.53 157.74 -55.76
C GLN A 3 104.59 157.68 -54.53
N HIS A 4 104.31 158.80 -53.85
CA HIS A 4 103.48 158.77 -52.63
C HIS A 4 101.98 158.48 -52.89
N LEU A 5 101.51 158.74 -54.11
CA LEU A 5 100.10 158.54 -54.49
C LEU A 5 99.74 157.07 -54.74
N HIS A 6 100.73 156.18 -54.89
CA HIS A 6 100.50 154.75 -55.13
C HIS A 6 100.19 154.00 -53.82
N HIS A 7 101.00 154.19 -52.77
CA HIS A 7 100.87 153.48 -51.50
C HIS A 7 99.51 153.70 -50.80
N TYR A 8 98.96 154.91 -50.85
CA TYR A 8 97.68 155.21 -50.20
C TYR A 8 96.48 154.48 -50.80
N ARG A 9 96.52 154.15 -52.10
CA ARG A 9 95.44 153.41 -52.77
C ARG A 9 95.43 151.95 -52.33
N GLN A 10 96.59 151.32 -52.31
CA GLN A 10 96.76 149.91 -51.96
C GLN A 10 96.30 149.59 -50.52
N ALA A 11 96.52 150.51 -49.57
CA ALA A 11 96.06 150.36 -48.19
C ALA A 11 94.52 150.43 -48.06
N THR A 12 93.87 151.31 -48.85
CA THR A 12 92.39 151.44 -48.82
C THR A 12 91.66 150.32 -49.57
N GLU A 13 92.34 149.64 -50.50
CA GLU A 13 91.85 148.41 -51.14
C GLU A 13 91.90 147.23 -50.17
N SER A 14 93.04 146.99 -49.50
CA SER A 14 93.20 145.91 -48.51
C SER A 14 92.19 145.98 -47.35
N ALA A 15 91.97 147.15 -46.75
CA ALA A 15 90.99 147.32 -45.67
C ALA A 15 89.53 147.05 -46.11
N ARG A 16 89.25 147.18 -47.42
CA ARG A 16 87.92 146.94 -48.00
C ARG A 16 87.68 145.46 -48.26
N GLU A 17 88.73 144.72 -48.61
CA GLU A 17 88.72 143.26 -48.72
C GLU A 17 88.54 142.59 -47.35
N GLU A 18 89.22 143.07 -46.31
CA GLU A 18 89.05 142.58 -44.93
C GLU A 18 87.61 142.78 -44.42
N LEU A 19 87.02 143.95 -44.67
CA LEU A 19 85.63 144.22 -44.30
C LEU A 19 84.65 143.27 -45.02
N ALA A 20 84.87 143.02 -46.31
CA ALA A 20 84.05 142.10 -47.10
C ALA A 20 84.20 140.64 -46.61
N ALA A 21 85.41 140.21 -46.26
CA ALA A 21 85.67 138.89 -45.69
C ALA A 21 84.98 138.71 -44.31
N LEU A 22 85.02 139.73 -43.45
CA LEU A 22 84.31 139.75 -42.17
C LEU A 22 82.79 139.72 -42.36
N GLN A 23 82.24 140.48 -43.30
CA GLN A 23 80.82 140.44 -43.62
C GLN A 23 80.39 139.08 -44.19
N ALA A 24 81.16 138.48 -45.10
CA ALA A 24 80.88 137.14 -45.61
C ALA A 24 80.90 136.08 -44.49
N LYS A 25 81.88 136.17 -43.58
CA LYS A 25 81.99 135.27 -42.41
C LYS A 25 80.83 135.47 -41.43
N TYR A 26 80.37 136.70 -41.20
CA TYR A 26 79.19 136.98 -40.39
C TYR A 26 77.92 136.38 -41.01
N HIS A 27 77.67 136.59 -42.30
CA HIS A 27 76.49 136.02 -42.97
C HIS A 27 76.54 134.48 -43.00
N SER A 28 77.72 133.88 -43.20
CA SER A 28 77.89 132.43 -43.13
C SER A 28 77.57 131.88 -41.73
N LEU A 29 78.12 132.48 -40.67
CA LEU A 29 77.85 132.07 -39.28
C LEU A 29 76.38 132.32 -38.88
N HIS A 30 75.78 133.43 -39.30
CA HIS A 30 74.37 133.71 -39.03
C HIS A 30 73.45 132.71 -39.72
N SER A 31 73.74 132.37 -40.99
CA SER A 31 73.01 131.32 -41.73
C SER A 31 73.13 129.95 -41.05
N GLN A 32 74.34 129.56 -40.61
CA GLN A 32 74.57 128.34 -39.84
C GLN A 32 73.82 128.33 -38.50
N LEU A 33 73.73 129.46 -37.80
CA LEU A 33 73.02 129.57 -36.52
C LEU A 33 71.50 129.46 -36.71
N VAL A 34 70.95 130.04 -37.78
CA VAL A 34 69.53 129.89 -38.16
C VAL A 34 69.21 128.46 -38.57
N ASP A 35 70.07 127.82 -39.37
CA ASP A 35 69.96 126.40 -39.76
C ASP A 35 70.10 125.44 -38.55
N CYS A 36 71.01 125.72 -37.61
CA CYS A 36 71.08 124.98 -36.36
C CYS A 36 69.82 125.18 -35.49
N ARG A 37 69.21 126.37 -35.49
CA ARG A 37 67.94 126.62 -34.77
C ARG A 37 66.75 125.91 -35.42
N SER A 38 66.65 125.86 -36.75
CA SER A 38 65.57 125.13 -37.44
C SER A 38 65.72 123.61 -37.26
N LYS A 39 66.97 123.10 -37.27
CA LYS A 39 67.28 121.70 -36.95
C LYS A 39 67.00 121.35 -35.49
N LEU A 40 67.35 122.22 -34.54
CA LEU A 40 67.01 122.03 -33.13
C LEU A 40 65.49 122.02 -32.92
N SER A 41 64.76 122.95 -33.54
CA SER A 41 63.30 123.03 -33.46
C SER A 41 62.62 121.80 -34.06
N SER A 42 63.09 121.27 -35.20
CA SER A 42 62.53 120.05 -35.81
C SER A 42 62.93 118.76 -35.07
N GLN A 43 64.09 118.74 -34.40
CA GLN A 43 64.41 117.69 -33.43
C GLN A 43 63.52 117.77 -32.19
N GLU A 44 63.21 118.97 -31.70
CA GLU A 44 62.33 119.16 -30.54
C GLU A 44 60.88 118.75 -30.85
N THR A 45 60.36 119.04 -32.05
CA THR A 45 59.05 118.52 -32.48
C THR A 45 59.06 116.99 -32.63
N THR A 46 60.08 116.40 -33.27
CA THR A 46 60.12 114.92 -33.41
C THR A 46 60.30 114.21 -32.07
N VAL A 47 61.02 114.78 -31.10
CA VAL A 47 61.10 114.26 -29.73
C VAL A 47 59.73 114.37 -29.01
N LYS A 48 58.96 115.43 -29.25
CA LYS A 48 57.59 115.57 -28.73
C LYS A 48 56.66 114.53 -29.35
N ASP A 49 56.68 114.36 -30.66
CA ASP A 49 55.87 113.38 -31.39
C ASP A 49 56.19 111.94 -30.96
N LEU A 50 57.48 111.62 -30.74
CA LEU A 50 57.91 110.32 -30.23
C LEU A 50 57.49 110.07 -28.78
N ARG A 51 57.45 111.10 -27.92
CA ARG A 51 56.86 110.99 -26.57
C ARG A 51 55.36 110.71 -26.65
N GLU A 52 54.63 111.48 -27.45
CA GLU A 52 53.18 111.28 -27.64
C GLU A 52 52.84 109.93 -28.29
N ALA A 53 53.70 109.40 -29.17
CA ALA A 53 53.58 108.03 -29.67
C ALA A 53 53.87 106.97 -28.58
N THR A 54 54.91 107.19 -27.77
CA THR A 54 55.28 106.31 -26.65
C THR A 54 54.20 106.26 -25.58
N ASP A 55 53.61 107.40 -25.22
CA ASP A 55 52.58 107.47 -24.19
C ASP A 55 51.24 106.93 -24.70
N ARG A 56 50.90 107.12 -25.97
CA ARG A 56 49.80 106.37 -26.62
C ARG A 56 50.05 104.87 -26.62
N HIS A 57 51.29 104.40 -26.79
CA HIS A 57 51.59 102.97 -26.73
C HIS A 57 51.45 102.41 -25.30
N LYS A 58 51.93 103.12 -24.27
CA LYS A 58 51.68 102.74 -22.87
C LYS A 58 50.19 102.70 -22.55
N GLU A 59 49.41 103.63 -23.10
CA GLU A 59 47.97 103.69 -22.90
C GLU A 59 47.24 102.51 -23.58
N THR A 60 47.67 102.10 -24.79
CA THR A 60 47.13 100.88 -25.44
C THR A 60 47.58 99.60 -24.73
N GLU A 61 48.83 99.54 -24.26
CA GLU A 61 49.36 98.43 -23.46
C GLU A 61 48.60 98.28 -22.13
N ALA A 62 48.35 99.38 -21.41
CA ALA A 62 47.57 99.38 -20.17
C ALA A 62 46.10 98.96 -20.41
N ARG A 63 45.47 99.39 -21.51
CA ARG A 63 44.14 98.92 -21.94
C ARG A 63 44.14 97.42 -22.25
N GLN A 64 45.17 96.93 -22.96
CA GLN A 64 45.31 95.50 -23.27
C GLN A 64 45.56 94.65 -22.02
N ALA A 65 46.41 95.10 -21.10
CA ALA A 65 46.66 94.43 -19.83
C ALA A 65 45.41 94.36 -18.94
N SER A 66 44.64 95.46 -18.88
CA SER A 66 43.35 95.51 -18.18
C SER A 66 42.33 94.54 -18.80
N LEU A 67 42.20 94.53 -20.14
CA LEU A 67 41.33 93.60 -20.86
C LEU A 67 41.76 92.14 -20.63
N ILE A 68 43.06 91.83 -20.67
CA ILE A 68 43.60 90.49 -20.38
C ILE A 68 43.31 90.09 -18.93
N SER A 69 43.38 91.01 -17.97
CA SER A 69 43.03 90.75 -16.58
C SER A 69 41.54 90.42 -16.44
N SER A 70 40.66 91.23 -17.02
CA SER A 70 39.21 91.02 -17.01
C SER A 70 38.80 89.73 -17.72
N LEU A 71 39.45 89.38 -18.83
CA LEU A 71 39.22 88.10 -19.52
C LEU A 71 39.70 86.90 -18.70
N ARG A 72 40.83 87.00 -17.98
CA ARG A 72 41.30 85.95 -17.05
C ARG A 72 40.38 85.78 -15.85
N GLU A 73 39.88 86.88 -15.29
CA GLU A 73 38.90 86.87 -14.20
C GLU A 73 37.57 86.26 -14.67
N CYS A 74 37.09 86.63 -15.86
CA CYS A 74 35.91 86.03 -16.48
C CYS A 74 36.08 84.51 -16.69
N ILE A 75 37.20 84.07 -17.29
CA ILE A 75 37.54 82.65 -17.44
C ILE A 75 37.53 81.95 -16.08
N HIS A 76 38.25 82.49 -15.08
CA HIS A 76 38.32 81.89 -13.75
C HIS A 76 36.93 81.76 -13.08
N ASN A 77 36.09 82.79 -13.20
CA ASN A 77 34.72 82.74 -12.68
C ASN A 77 33.91 81.66 -13.38
N THR A 78 33.97 81.55 -14.72
CA THR A 78 33.31 80.46 -15.45
C THR A 78 33.88 79.06 -15.13
N GLU A 79 35.17 78.94 -14.81
CA GLU A 79 35.76 77.70 -14.32
C GLU A 79 35.21 77.31 -12.94
N GLN A 80 35.08 78.27 -12.01
CA GLN A 80 34.46 78.04 -10.70
C GLN A 80 32.96 77.72 -10.81
N GLU A 81 32.24 78.36 -11.72
CA GLU A 81 30.86 78.01 -12.05
C GLU A 81 30.77 76.58 -12.61
N MET A 82 31.65 76.18 -13.52
CA MET A 82 31.70 74.80 -14.03
C MET A 82 32.04 73.77 -12.93
N ILE A 83 32.95 74.08 -12.00
CA ILE A 83 33.29 73.20 -10.87
C ILE A 83 32.10 73.08 -9.91
N THR A 84 31.45 74.19 -9.56
CA THR A 84 30.29 74.18 -8.65
C THR A 84 29.08 73.49 -9.29
N ILE A 85 28.77 73.76 -10.57
CA ILE A 85 27.76 73.02 -11.35
C ILE A 85 28.09 71.53 -11.42
N GLY A 86 29.35 71.16 -11.67
CA GLY A 86 29.79 69.76 -11.68
C GLY A 86 29.59 69.05 -10.34
N SER A 87 29.94 69.70 -9.23
CA SER A 87 29.73 69.17 -7.88
C SER A 87 28.24 69.05 -7.52
N SER A 88 27.44 70.07 -7.88
CA SER A 88 25.98 70.07 -7.70
C SER A 88 25.32 68.94 -8.48
N LYS A 89 25.70 68.77 -9.75
CA LYS A 89 25.26 67.66 -10.60
C LYS A 89 25.62 66.31 -9.99
N HIS A 90 26.85 66.12 -9.54
CA HIS A 90 27.27 64.87 -8.88
C HIS A 90 26.41 64.56 -7.64
N ILE A 91 26.08 65.58 -6.83
CA ILE A 91 25.19 65.44 -5.67
C ILE A 91 23.75 65.10 -6.10
N THR A 92 23.23 65.68 -7.19
CA THR A 92 21.90 65.32 -7.70
C THR A 92 21.87 63.93 -8.33
N ASP A 93 22.92 63.52 -9.04
CA ASP A 93 23.04 62.20 -9.67
C ASP A 93 23.12 61.10 -8.59
N MET A 94 23.89 61.33 -7.51
CA MET A 94 23.91 60.43 -6.33
C MET A 94 22.53 60.30 -5.67
N LYS A 95 21.82 61.43 -5.47
CA LYS A 95 20.46 61.43 -4.89
C LYS A 95 19.47 60.71 -5.79
N LEU A 96 19.55 60.92 -7.11
CA LEU A 96 18.72 60.24 -8.10
C LEU A 96 18.98 58.73 -8.10
N GLN A 97 20.24 58.30 -8.04
CA GLN A 97 20.60 56.88 -7.97
C GLN A 97 20.11 56.23 -6.67
N ALA A 98 20.18 56.93 -5.53
CA ALA A 98 19.62 56.45 -4.26
C ALA A 98 18.09 56.28 -4.35
N LEU A 99 17.37 57.27 -4.90
CA LEU A 99 15.91 57.20 -5.10
C LEU A 99 15.48 56.16 -6.13
N ILE A 100 16.29 55.90 -7.16
CA ILE A 100 16.06 54.79 -8.11
C ILE A 100 16.15 53.45 -7.37
N LYS A 101 17.20 53.25 -6.56
CA LYS A 101 17.35 52.03 -5.77
C LYS A 101 16.20 51.85 -4.76
N GLU A 102 15.85 52.89 -4.01
CA GLU A 102 14.73 52.83 -3.06
C GLU A 102 13.40 52.47 -3.76
N LYS A 103 13.15 53.03 -4.95
CA LYS A 103 12.01 52.70 -5.80
C LYS A 103 12.05 51.24 -6.30
N GLU A 104 13.21 50.63 -6.47
CA GLU A 104 13.37 49.23 -6.84
C GLU A 104 13.16 48.30 -5.63
N ASP A 105 13.79 48.60 -4.48
CA ASP A 105 13.58 47.91 -3.21
C ASP A 105 12.09 47.93 -2.78
N LEU A 106 11.37 49.04 -3.04
CA LEU A 106 9.93 49.17 -2.77
C LEU A 106 9.06 48.38 -3.75
N LYS A 107 9.45 48.28 -5.04
CA LYS A 107 8.75 47.42 -6.02
C LYS A 107 8.87 45.94 -5.65
N GLU A 108 10.07 45.48 -5.26
CA GLU A 108 10.28 44.09 -4.87
C GLU A 108 9.44 43.72 -3.65
N LYS A 109 9.42 44.59 -2.62
CA LYS A 109 8.56 44.43 -1.43
C LYS A 109 7.07 44.38 -1.80
N LEU A 110 6.60 45.26 -2.69
CA LEU A 110 5.20 45.27 -3.14
C LEU A 110 4.84 43.94 -3.82
N LEU A 111 5.69 43.46 -4.74
CA LEU A 111 5.49 42.21 -5.47
C LEU A 111 5.55 40.99 -4.54
N GLN A 112 6.44 40.99 -3.54
CA GLN A 112 6.51 39.98 -2.49
C GLN A 112 5.22 39.93 -1.65
N MET A 113 4.70 41.08 -1.22
CA MET A 113 3.44 41.18 -0.48
C MET A 113 2.23 40.76 -1.34
N GLU A 114 2.24 41.05 -2.64
CA GLU A 114 1.22 40.60 -3.58
C GLU A 114 1.23 39.06 -3.73
N ILE A 115 2.41 38.44 -3.80
CA ILE A 115 2.57 36.98 -3.82
C ILE A 115 2.03 36.38 -2.51
N GLN A 116 2.42 36.91 -1.35
CA GLN A 116 1.93 36.42 -0.05
C GLN A 116 0.41 36.53 0.09
N SER A 117 -0.17 37.66 -0.32
CA SER A 117 -1.62 37.89 -0.34
C SER A 117 -2.34 36.85 -1.22
N LYS A 118 -1.79 36.57 -2.41
CA LYS A 118 -2.30 35.51 -3.31
C LYS A 118 -2.16 34.12 -2.69
N GLU A 119 -1.11 33.85 -1.91
CA GLU A 119 -0.95 32.56 -1.23
C GLU A 119 -2.00 32.36 -0.12
N TYR A 120 -2.15 33.33 0.79
CA TYR A 120 -3.18 33.28 1.83
C TYR A 120 -4.60 33.17 1.24
N LEU A 121 -4.88 33.83 0.11
CA LEU A 121 -6.17 33.73 -0.58
C LEU A 121 -6.40 32.31 -1.16
N LYS A 122 -5.38 31.62 -1.68
CA LYS A 122 -5.50 30.20 -2.08
C LYS A 122 -5.78 29.31 -0.88
N GLU A 123 -5.05 29.48 0.22
CA GLU A 123 -5.20 28.67 1.43
C GLU A 123 -6.58 28.84 2.05
N TRP A 124 -7.07 30.08 2.16
CA TRP A 124 -8.42 30.38 2.66
C TRP A 124 -9.51 29.77 1.78
N ASN A 125 -9.41 29.90 0.44
CA ASN A 125 -10.36 29.28 -0.47
C ASN A 125 -10.33 27.74 -0.38
N LYS A 126 -9.13 27.14 -0.27
CA LYS A 126 -8.98 25.70 -0.05
C LYS A 126 -9.63 25.26 1.26
N LYS A 127 -9.40 25.97 2.37
CA LYS A 127 -10.01 25.66 3.68
C LYS A 127 -11.53 25.83 3.67
N LYS A 128 -12.04 26.85 2.97
CA LYS A 128 -13.48 27.05 2.75
C LYS A 128 -14.10 25.89 1.95
N GLN A 129 -13.42 25.42 0.90
CA GLN A 129 -13.87 24.26 0.11
C GLN A 129 -13.80 22.95 0.92
N GLU A 130 -12.74 22.74 1.70
CA GLU A 130 -12.64 21.59 2.61
C GLU A 130 -13.80 21.57 3.62
N ALA A 131 -14.23 22.73 4.13
CA ALA A 131 -15.36 22.85 5.04
C ALA A 131 -16.71 22.57 4.36
N THR A 132 -16.98 23.12 3.17
CA THR A 132 -18.24 22.85 2.44
C THR A 132 -18.33 21.39 1.98
N ASP A 133 -17.21 20.78 1.58
CA ASP A 133 -17.15 19.35 1.26
C ASP A 133 -17.26 18.44 2.48
N LEU A 134 -17.03 18.93 3.71
CA LEU A 134 -17.33 18.20 4.94
C LEU A 134 -18.81 18.35 5.33
N GLN A 135 -19.34 19.58 5.28
CA GLN A 135 -20.76 19.86 5.52
C GLN A 135 -21.67 19.00 4.62
N ARG A 136 -21.43 19.03 3.30
CA ARG A 136 -22.19 18.23 2.33
C ARG A 136 -22.15 16.72 2.63
N LYS A 137 -21.02 16.18 3.11
CA LYS A 137 -20.91 14.76 3.49
C LYS A 137 -21.72 14.44 4.74
N CYS A 138 -21.79 15.36 5.71
CA CYS A 138 -22.63 15.23 6.89
C CYS A 138 -24.12 15.30 6.52
N GLU A 139 -24.51 16.21 5.64
CA GLU A 139 -25.87 16.33 5.10
C GLU A 139 -26.28 15.09 4.29
N GLU A 140 -25.40 14.57 3.42
CA GLU A 140 -25.61 13.30 2.71
C GLU A 140 -25.74 12.11 3.67
N PHE A 141 -24.93 12.06 4.73
CA PHE A 141 -25.00 11.00 5.74
C PHE A 141 -26.33 11.06 6.51
N LEU A 142 -26.72 12.24 6.99
CA LEU A 142 -28.01 12.46 7.65
C LEU A 142 -29.18 12.11 6.74
N SER A 143 -29.18 12.55 5.48
CA SER A 143 -30.22 12.25 4.50
C SER A 143 -30.32 10.75 4.19
N ARG A 144 -29.19 10.06 4.07
CA ARG A 144 -29.16 8.60 3.90
C ARG A 144 -29.71 7.88 5.13
N LEU A 145 -29.33 8.30 6.32
CA LEU A 145 -29.77 7.69 7.58
C LEU A 145 -31.26 7.94 7.84
N ALA A 146 -31.74 9.16 7.59
CA ALA A 146 -33.17 9.51 7.55
C ALA A 146 -33.94 8.63 6.55
N SER A 147 -33.42 8.40 5.34
CA SER A 147 -34.06 7.50 4.34
C SER A 147 -34.14 6.01 4.73
N LYS A 148 -33.66 5.65 5.93
CA LYS A 148 -33.75 4.31 6.53
C LYS A 148 -34.49 4.30 7.87
N LEU A 149 -34.94 5.45 8.35
CA LEU A 149 -35.67 5.63 9.60
C LEU A 149 -37.05 6.22 9.27
N PRO A 150 -38.14 5.83 9.95
CA PRO A 150 -39.48 6.34 9.67
C PRO A 150 -39.71 7.73 10.32
N VAL A 151 -38.81 8.68 10.09
CA VAL A 151 -38.83 10.03 10.67
C VAL A 151 -38.48 11.06 9.62
N ASP A 152 -39.36 12.04 9.45
CA ASP A 152 -39.06 13.28 8.75
C ASP A 152 -38.20 14.18 9.65
N LEU A 153 -37.14 14.77 9.08
CA LEU A 153 -36.24 15.70 9.77
C LEU A 153 -36.43 17.15 9.32
N ALA A 154 -37.38 17.42 8.42
CA ALA A 154 -37.72 18.77 7.99
C ALA A 154 -38.24 19.62 9.16
N GLY A 155 -37.51 20.70 9.49
CA GLY A 155 -37.87 21.62 10.58
C GLY A 155 -37.39 21.22 11.97
N ASN A 156 -36.42 20.31 12.08
CA ASN A 156 -35.79 19.95 13.36
C ASN A 156 -34.50 20.76 13.58
N ASP A 157 -34.38 21.46 14.72
CA ASP A 157 -33.22 22.29 15.05
C ASP A 157 -31.93 21.48 15.32
N ASN A 158 -32.04 20.21 15.73
CA ASN A 158 -30.92 19.28 15.84
C ASN A 158 -31.26 17.88 15.29
N PRO A 159 -31.17 17.70 13.95
CA PRO A 159 -31.54 16.44 13.32
C PRO A 159 -30.60 15.29 13.70
N MET A 160 -29.33 15.57 14.05
CA MET A 160 -28.36 14.53 14.39
C MET A 160 -28.63 13.91 15.77
N GLU A 161 -28.93 14.74 16.78
CA GLU A 161 -29.28 14.29 18.13
C GLU A 161 -30.60 13.50 18.17
N THR A 162 -31.58 13.92 17.35
CA THR A 162 -32.84 13.20 17.17
C THR A 162 -32.62 11.81 16.56
N VAL A 163 -31.77 11.72 15.53
CA VAL A 163 -31.40 10.44 14.91
C VAL A 163 -30.63 9.53 15.88
N VAL A 164 -29.70 10.06 16.67
CA VAL A 164 -28.97 9.29 17.71
C VAL A 164 -29.95 8.73 18.74
N SER A 165 -30.89 9.55 19.23
CA SER A 165 -31.90 9.15 20.21
C SER A 165 -32.82 8.04 19.68
N LEU A 166 -33.20 8.12 18.39
CA LEU A 166 -34.01 7.10 17.74
C LEU A 166 -33.24 5.78 17.53
N VAL A 167 -31.95 5.84 17.19
CA VAL A 167 -31.10 4.66 17.04
C VAL A 167 -30.89 3.95 18.39
N ASP A 168 -30.73 4.70 19.49
CA ASP A 168 -30.69 4.14 20.85
C ASP A 168 -32.02 3.46 21.24
N LEU A 169 -33.17 4.08 20.93
CA LEU A 169 -34.49 3.46 21.13
C LEU A 169 -34.64 2.14 20.35
N TYR A 170 -34.23 2.10 19.08
CA TYR A 170 -34.24 0.87 18.29
C TYR A 170 -33.26 -0.20 18.82
N CYS A 171 -32.11 0.20 19.39
CA CYS A 171 -31.19 -0.75 20.04
C CYS A 171 -31.82 -1.37 21.30
N LYS A 172 -32.47 -0.56 22.13
CA LYS A 172 -33.19 -1.02 23.34
C LYS A 172 -34.34 -1.98 22.97
N GLU A 173 -35.12 -1.66 21.95
CA GLU A 173 -36.21 -2.53 21.48
C GLU A 173 -35.68 -3.84 20.86
N ARG A 174 -34.60 -3.79 20.08
CA ARG A 174 -33.89 -4.99 19.58
C ARG A 174 -33.47 -5.91 20.74
N ASP A 175 -32.90 -5.35 21.80
CA ASP A 175 -32.39 -6.15 22.91
C ASP A 175 -33.52 -6.70 23.80
N ARG A 176 -34.64 -5.97 23.91
CA ARG A 176 -35.91 -6.48 24.48
C ARG A 176 -36.45 -7.67 23.66
N GLN A 177 -36.52 -7.54 22.33
CA GLN A 177 -36.96 -8.61 21.44
C GLN A 177 -36.04 -9.83 21.49
N LYS A 178 -34.71 -9.62 21.51
CA LYS A 178 -33.72 -10.71 21.66
C LYS A 178 -33.92 -11.48 22.97
N THR A 179 -34.19 -10.77 24.07
CA THR A 179 -34.48 -11.38 25.37
C THR A 179 -35.78 -12.19 25.32
N GLN A 180 -36.82 -11.67 24.67
CA GLN A 180 -38.09 -12.37 24.46
C GLN A 180 -37.95 -13.63 23.58
N ILE A 181 -37.07 -13.60 22.56
CA ILE A 181 -36.75 -14.78 21.73
C ILE A 181 -36.08 -15.87 22.57
N CYS A 182 -35.06 -15.54 23.37
CA CYS A 182 -34.37 -16.53 24.21
C CYS A 182 -35.34 -17.21 25.20
N ALA A 183 -36.24 -16.45 25.82
CA ALA A 183 -37.26 -16.99 26.72
C ALA A 183 -38.24 -17.96 26.02
N LEU A 184 -38.61 -17.67 24.76
CA LEU A 184 -39.44 -18.56 23.94
C LEU A 184 -38.66 -19.82 23.51
N GLU A 185 -37.38 -19.69 23.15
CA GLU A 185 -36.51 -20.83 22.83
C GLU A 185 -36.37 -21.79 24.02
N ASP A 186 -36.17 -21.27 25.24
CA ASP A 186 -36.04 -22.10 26.44
C ASP A 186 -37.37 -22.75 26.86
N SER A 187 -38.50 -22.07 26.62
CA SER A 187 -39.84 -22.68 26.73
C SER A 187 -40.02 -23.83 25.74
N VAL A 188 -39.60 -23.67 24.48
CA VAL A 188 -39.69 -24.72 23.45
C VAL A 188 -38.76 -25.91 23.76
N LYS A 189 -37.53 -25.66 24.24
CA LYS A 189 -36.62 -26.71 24.72
C LYS A 189 -37.24 -27.52 25.86
N SER A 190 -37.85 -26.82 26.83
CA SER A 190 -38.53 -27.45 27.97
C SER A 190 -39.70 -28.32 27.53
N HIS A 191 -40.54 -27.83 26.60
CA HIS A 191 -41.68 -28.59 26.09
C HIS A 191 -41.26 -29.77 25.20
N ASP A 192 -40.16 -29.71 24.45
CA ASP A 192 -39.65 -30.89 23.73
C ASP A 192 -39.16 -31.98 24.70
N VAL A 193 -38.51 -31.61 25.82
CA VAL A 193 -38.13 -32.58 26.87
C VAL A 193 -39.36 -33.20 27.53
N GLU A 194 -40.37 -32.41 27.89
CA GLU A 194 -41.66 -32.89 28.39
C GLU A 194 -42.36 -33.82 27.38
N SER A 195 -42.42 -33.41 26.11
CA SER A 195 -43.04 -34.16 25.02
C SER A 195 -42.29 -35.47 24.74
N LYS A 196 -40.96 -35.51 24.90
CA LYS A 196 -40.16 -36.75 24.87
C LYS A 196 -40.51 -37.67 26.05
N ALA A 197 -40.60 -37.15 27.27
CA ALA A 197 -40.98 -37.93 28.46
C ALA A 197 -42.43 -38.47 28.37
N SER A 198 -43.34 -37.69 27.79
CA SER A 198 -44.71 -38.09 27.49
C SER A 198 -44.74 -39.22 26.45
N ARG A 199 -44.04 -39.09 25.31
CA ARG A 199 -43.90 -40.17 24.32
C ARG A 199 -43.30 -41.45 24.90
N GLU A 200 -42.33 -41.34 25.81
CA GLU A 200 -41.74 -42.48 26.52
C GLU A 200 -42.74 -43.16 27.46
N THR A 201 -43.60 -42.38 28.13
CA THR A 201 -44.64 -42.89 29.02
C THR A 201 -45.75 -43.58 28.23
N VAL A 202 -46.19 -42.99 27.11
CA VAL A 202 -47.15 -43.63 26.19
C VAL A 202 -46.58 -44.93 25.62
N ARG A 203 -45.29 -44.98 25.22
CA ARG A 203 -44.70 -46.23 24.70
C ARG A 203 -44.67 -47.35 25.74
N ARG A 204 -44.34 -47.03 27.00
CA ARG A 204 -44.40 -48.01 28.10
C ARG A 204 -45.82 -48.52 28.32
N LEU A 205 -46.80 -47.62 28.44
CA LEU A 205 -48.21 -48.01 28.59
C LEU A 205 -48.73 -48.86 27.42
N VAL A 206 -48.31 -48.59 26.18
CA VAL A 206 -48.64 -49.44 25.03
C VAL A 206 -48.00 -50.83 25.17
N ALA A 207 -46.74 -50.93 25.60
CA ALA A 207 -46.08 -52.22 25.83
C ALA A 207 -46.73 -53.02 26.98
N ASP A 208 -47.18 -52.34 28.04
CA ASP A 208 -47.89 -52.93 29.17
C ASP A 208 -49.28 -53.47 28.74
N VAL A 209 -50.02 -52.70 27.93
CA VAL A 209 -51.29 -53.13 27.32
C VAL A 209 -51.09 -54.30 26.35
N ASP A 210 -50.07 -54.24 25.51
CA ASP A 210 -49.67 -55.33 24.61
C ASP A 210 -49.28 -56.61 25.36
N HIS A 211 -48.79 -56.49 26.59
CA HIS A 211 -48.46 -57.63 27.46
C HIS A 211 -49.74 -58.20 28.09
N GLU A 212 -50.56 -57.37 28.75
CA GLU A 212 -51.79 -57.84 29.39
C GLU A 212 -52.81 -58.34 28.36
N GLN A 213 -52.84 -57.82 27.12
CA GLN A 213 -53.65 -58.39 26.04
C GLN A 213 -53.20 -59.81 25.66
N LYS A 214 -51.89 -60.09 25.62
CA LYS A 214 -51.35 -61.44 25.37
C LYS A 214 -51.67 -62.38 26.54
N VAL A 215 -51.48 -61.92 27.77
CA VAL A 215 -51.81 -62.69 28.98
C VAL A 215 -53.32 -62.97 29.07
N SER A 216 -54.17 -61.99 28.75
CA SER A 216 -55.62 -62.14 28.69
C SER A 216 -56.06 -63.12 27.59
N ALA A 217 -55.43 -63.07 26.41
CA ALA A 217 -55.69 -64.04 25.34
C ALA A 217 -55.31 -65.48 25.73
N ILE A 218 -54.19 -65.66 26.44
CA ILE A 218 -53.80 -66.97 27.01
C ILE A 218 -54.84 -67.43 28.03
N ARG A 219 -55.18 -66.61 29.04
CA ARG A 219 -56.21 -66.93 30.04
C ARG A 219 -57.57 -67.27 29.40
N ALA A 220 -57.94 -66.60 28.31
CA ALA A 220 -59.17 -66.89 27.56
C ALA A 220 -59.10 -68.22 26.80
N SER A 221 -57.93 -68.57 26.25
CA SER A 221 -57.69 -69.89 25.65
C SER A 221 -57.78 -71.01 26.70
N ASP A 222 -57.10 -70.85 27.83
CA ASP A 222 -57.10 -71.80 28.94
C ASP A 222 -58.52 -72.03 29.49
N LEU A 223 -59.27 -70.93 29.71
CA LEU A 223 -60.65 -70.96 30.16
C LEU A 223 -61.60 -71.62 29.15
N ASN A 224 -61.31 -71.53 27.85
CA ASN A 224 -62.05 -72.27 26.82
C ASN A 224 -61.68 -73.76 26.78
N SER A 225 -60.42 -74.14 27.06
CA SER A 225 -60.04 -75.57 27.25
C SER A 225 -60.79 -76.16 28.43
N VAL A 226 -60.76 -75.49 29.60
CA VAL A 226 -61.46 -75.93 30.81
C VAL A 226 -62.98 -76.03 30.59
N ARG A 227 -63.58 -75.16 29.77
CA ARG A 227 -64.99 -75.29 29.36
C ARG A 227 -65.23 -76.54 28.50
N GLN A 228 -64.41 -76.77 27.48
CA GLN A 228 -64.52 -77.97 26.64
C GLN A 228 -64.33 -79.27 27.43
N GLU A 229 -63.39 -79.28 28.39
CA GLU A 229 -63.20 -80.39 29.33
C GLU A 229 -64.42 -80.58 30.24
N LEU A 230 -64.99 -79.50 30.78
CA LEU A 230 -66.21 -79.54 31.59
C LEU A 230 -67.40 -80.07 30.79
N ASP A 231 -67.62 -79.62 29.56
CA ASP A 231 -68.69 -80.10 28.68
C ASP A 231 -68.50 -81.59 28.35
N CYS A 232 -67.25 -82.02 28.05
CA CYS A 232 -66.91 -83.43 27.86
C CYS A 232 -67.18 -84.28 29.13
N ILE A 233 -66.94 -83.73 30.32
CA ILE A 233 -67.24 -84.39 31.60
C ILE A 233 -68.76 -84.43 31.84
N MET A 234 -69.51 -83.37 31.50
CA MET A 234 -70.97 -83.36 31.61
C MET A 234 -71.63 -84.39 30.69
N VAL A 235 -71.19 -84.51 29.43
CA VAL A 235 -71.68 -85.56 28.51
C VAL A 235 -71.39 -86.95 29.04
N LYS A 236 -70.17 -87.21 29.56
CA LYS A 236 -69.83 -88.48 30.21
C LYS A 236 -70.70 -88.76 31.44
N LYS A 237 -70.96 -87.74 32.28
CA LYS A 237 -71.85 -87.84 33.46
C LYS A 237 -73.29 -88.17 33.04
N GLN A 238 -73.82 -87.52 32.02
CA GLN A 238 -75.17 -87.79 31.50
C GLN A 238 -75.28 -89.23 30.94
N GLY A 239 -74.27 -89.70 30.20
CA GLY A 239 -74.20 -91.09 29.76
C GLY A 239 -74.24 -92.08 30.93
N LEU A 240 -73.38 -91.88 31.93
CA LEU A 240 -73.36 -92.69 33.15
C LEU A 240 -74.67 -92.61 33.96
N GLU A 241 -75.37 -91.48 33.96
CA GLU A 241 -76.70 -91.34 34.59
C GLU A 241 -77.78 -92.13 33.85
N VAL A 242 -77.74 -92.16 32.52
CA VAL A 242 -78.63 -92.99 31.68
C VAL A 242 -78.33 -94.48 31.89
N ASP A 243 -77.06 -94.88 31.87
CA ASP A 243 -76.65 -96.27 32.13
C ASP A 243 -77.02 -96.71 33.53
N ASN A 244 -76.80 -95.88 34.56
CA ASN A 244 -77.16 -96.20 35.93
C ASN A 244 -78.68 -96.29 36.13
N LYS A 245 -79.48 -95.51 35.39
CA LYS A 245 -80.94 -95.65 35.32
C LYS A 245 -81.35 -96.95 34.60
N SER A 246 -80.70 -97.31 33.49
CA SER A 246 -80.92 -98.57 32.78
C SER A 246 -80.62 -99.79 33.67
N LEU A 247 -79.52 -99.75 34.41
CA LEU A 247 -79.15 -100.79 35.37
C LEU A 247 -80.14 -100.90 36.55
N ARG A 248 -80.64 -99.77 37.07
CA ARG A 248 -81.70 -99.76 38.09
C ARG A 248 -83.01 -100.36 37.59
N ASN A 249 -83.43 -100.02 36.37
CA ASN A 249 -84.62 -100.63 35.77
C ASN A 249 -84.46 -102.16 35.62
N LYS A 250 -83.33 -102.63 35.07
CA LYS A 250 -83.02 -104.06 34.94
C LYS A 250 -82.95 -104.80 36.29
N LEU A 251 -82.45 -104.13 37.33
CA LEU A 251 -82.46 -104.67 38.69
C LEU A 251 -83.91 -104.82 39.19
N GLN A 252 -84.75 -103.80 39.04
CA GLN A 252 -86.15 -103.84 39.43
C GLN A 252 -86.96 -104.90 38.65
N GLU A 253 -86.71 -105.05 37.34
CA GLU A 253 -87.27 -106.12 36.50
C GLU A 253 -86.85 -107.51 37.03
N SER A 254 -85.57 -107.68 37.38
CA SER A 254 -85.05 -108.93 37.96
C SER A 254 -85.59 -109.20 39.38
N GLU A 255 -85.83 -108.17 40.19
CA GLU A 255 -86.43 -108.28 41.52
C GLU A 255 -87.90 -108.70 41.42
N LEU A 256 -88.67 -108.11 40.51
CA LEU A 256 -90.06 -108.49 40.24
C LEU A 256 -90.17 -109.93 39.71
N ALA A 257 -89.30 -110.32 38.76
CA ALA A 257 -89.23 -111.69 38.27
C ALA A 257 -88.86 -112.70 39.39
N LEU A 258 -87.96 -112.30 40.30
CA LEU A 258 -87.56 -113.11 41.46
C LEU A 258 -88.65 -113.20 42.54
N VAL A 259 -89.49 -112.17 42.71
CA VAL A 259 -90.70 -112.23 43.55
C VAL A 259 -91.72 -113.19 42.93
N ALA A 260 -92.03 -113.05 41.64
CA ALA A 260 -92.94 -113.96 40.93
C ALA A 260 -92.47 -115.43 41.02
N ALA A 261 -91.17 -115.69 40.79
CA ALA A 261 -90.60 -117.03 40.93
C ALA A 261 -90.69 -117.58 42.37
N ARG A 262 -90.57 -116.72 43.40
CA ARG A 262 -90.80 -117.12 44.81
C ARG A 262 -92.27 -117.44 45.09
N GLU A 263 -93.20 -116.66 44.54
CA GLU A 263 -94.63 -116.91 44.66
C GLU A 263 -95.03 -118.22 43.97
N GLU A 264 -94.55 -118.46 42.75
CA GLU A 264 -94.67 -119.73 42.05
C GLU A 264 -94.12 -120.89 42.89
N CYS A 265 -92.88 -120.80 43.38
CA CYS A 265 -92.29 -121.80 44.28
C CYS A 265 -93.13 -122.04 45.54
N SER A 266 -93.77 -121.01 46.09
CA SER A 266 -94.69 -121.14 47.23
C SER A 266 -95.97 -121.88 46.85
N SER A 267 -96.47 -121.68 45.62
CA SER A 267 -97.65 -122.36 45.08
C SER A 267 -97.35 -123.83 44.77
N TYR A 268 -96.18 -124.14 44.20
CA TYR A 268 -95.70 -125.51 44.00
C TYR A 268 -95.48 -126.21 45.33
N LYS A 269 -94.91 -125.53 46.35
CA LYS A 269 -94.76 -126.09 47.69
C LYS A 269 -96.11 -126.43 48.33
N LYS A 270 -97.10 -125.52 48.28
CA LYS A 270 -98.47 -125.81 48.74
C LYS A 270 -99.09 -126.98 47.97
N ARG A 271 -98.97 -127.00 46.64
CA ARG A 271 -99.50 -128.08 45.79
C ARG A 271 -98.83 -129.43 46.05
N THR A 272 -97.54 -129.42 46.41
CA THR A 272 -96.81 -130.62 46.85
C THR A 272 -97.32 -131.09 48.19
N GLN A 273 -97.52 -130.19 49.16
CA GLN A 273 -98.10 -130.53 50.48
C GLN A 273 -99.54 -131.06 50.36
N ASP A 274 -100.37 -130.48 49.49
CA ASP A 274 -101.71 -131.01 49.15
C ASP A 274 -101.64 -132.43 48.56
N LEU A 275 -100.64 -132.70 47.71
CA LEU A 275 -100.44 -134.01 47.08
C LEU A 275 -99.86 -135.03 48.06
N GLU A 276 -98.94 -134.63 48.94
CA GLU A 276 -98.44 -135.44 50.06
C GLU A 276 -99.57 -135.79 51.03
N GLN A 277 -100.45 -134.84 51.37
CA GLN A 277 -101.62 -135.09 52.21
C GLN A 277 -102.63 -136.01 51.53
N LYS A 278 -102.89 -135.84 50.23
CA LYS A 278 -103.75 -136.74 49.44
C LYS A 278 -103.14 -138.13 49.25
N LEU A 279 -101.83 -138.23 49.12
CA LEU A 279 -101.11 -139.51 49.07
C LEU A 279 -101.19 -140.21 50.43
N ALA A 280 -101.01 -139.47 51.54
CA ALA A 280 -101.16 -140.02 52.88
C ALA A 280 -102.61 -140.44 53.18
N SER A 281 -103.63 -139.66 52.80
CA SER A 281 -105.03 -140.07 52.94
C SER A 281 -105.36 -141.28 52.06
N SER A 282 -104.91 -141.28 50.81
CA SER A 282 -105.08 -142.41 49.89
C SER A 282 -104.34 -143.67 50.35
N GLN A 283 -103.15 -143.56 50.95
CA GLN A 283 -102.44 -144.69 51.57
C GLN A 283 -103.16 -145.20 52.81
N ASN A 284 -103.72 -144.32 53.64
CA ASN A 284 -104.53 -144.73 54.79
C ASN A 284 -105.85 -145.40 54.37
N GLU A 285 -106.51 -144.87 53.34
CA GLU A 285 -107.69 -145.48 52.70
C GLU A 285 -107.37 -146.81 52.04
N ALA A 286 -106.24 -146.92 51.32
CA ALA A 286 -105.77 -148.15 50.71
C ALA A 286 -105.40 -149.20 51.76
N GLN A 287 -104.76 -148.82 52.88
CA GLN A 287 -104.54 -149.74 54.01
C GLN A 287 -105.84 -150.13 54.71
N ALA A 288 -106.81 -149.23 54.86
CA ALA A 288 -108.12 -149.54 55.41
C ALA A 288 -108.90 -150.50 54.49
N LEU A 289 -108.89 -150.25 53.17
CA LEU A 289 -109.42 -151.13 52.14
C LEU A 289 -108.71 -152.47 52.11
N GLN A 290 -107.37 -152.52 52.26
CA GLN A 290 -106.62 -153.77 52.28
C GLN A 290 -106.96 -154.61 53.53
N ARG A 291 -107.00 -154.02 54.73
CA ARG A 291 -107.46 -154.71 55.95
C ARG A 291 -108.91 -155.19 55.81
N ARG A 292 -109.77 -154.37 55.19
CA ARG A 292 -111.17 -154.73 54.89
C ARG A 292 -111.27 -155.82 53.81
N MET A 293 -110.33 -155.88 52.87
CA MET A 293 -110.24 -156.90 51.82
C MET A 293 -109.67 -158.21 52.36
N GLU A 294 -108.75 -158.17 53.32
CA GLU A 294 -108.27 -159.34 54.09
C GLU A 294 -109.36 -159.90 55.02
N SER A 295 -110.25 -159.05 55.54
CA SER A 295 -111.51 -159.48 56.18
C SER A 295 -112.47 -160.10 55.17
N PHE A 296 -112.72 -159.40 54.05
CA PHE A 296 -113.65 -159.83 53.02
C PHE A 296 -113.24 -161.14 52.35
N PHE A 297 -111.95 -161.40 52.10
CA PHE A 297 -111.50 -162.69 51.58
C PHE A 297 -111.71 -163.85 52.57
N LYS A 298 -111.70 -163.60 53.89
CA LYS A 298 -112.08 -164.59 54.90
C LYS A 298 -113.60 -164.85 54.93
N GLU A 299 -114.41 -163.91 54.47
CA GLU A 299 -115.88 -164.05 54.35
C GLU A 299 -116.29 -164.65 52.99
N VAL A 300 -115.64 -164.25 51.90
CA VAL A 300 -115.90 -164.71 50.52
C VAL A 300 -115.44 -166.15 50.28
N GLN A 301 -114.52 -166.69 51.08
CA GLN A 301 -114.18 -168.11 51.08
C GLN A 301 -115.39 -169.03 51.42
N VAL A 302 -116.55 -168.45 51.79
CA VAL A 302 -117.75 -169.18 52.24
C VAL A 302 -118.91 -169.20 51.20
N LEU A 303 -118.90 -168.40 50.11
CA LEU A 303 -120.11 -168.14 49.26
C LEU A 303 -119.84 -168.00 47.73
N LEU A 304 -120.49 -168.78 46.82
CA LEU A 304 -120.14 -168.94 45.36
C LEU A 304 -121.36 -168.94 44.32
N GLY A 305 -121.33 -168.18 43.17
CA GLY A 305 -121.94 -168.52 41.80
C GLY A 305 -122.80 -167.54 40.84
N TYR A 306 -122.40 -167.33 39.51
CA TYR A 306 -123.11 -167.07 38.14
C TYR A 306 -123.90 -165.73 37.69
N ASP A 307 -124.38 -165.29 36.45
CA ASP A 307 -124.22 -165.34 34.90
C ASP A 307 -125.26 -164.33 34.15
N LEU A 308 -125.60 -163.97 32.83
CA LEU A 308 -125.34 -164.08 31.29
C LEU A 308 -126.23 -162.98 30.45
N VAL A 309 -126.57 -162.72 29.11
CA VAL A 309 -126.33 -162.93 27.57
C VAL A 309 -127.39 -162.06 26.67
N ILE A 310 -127.62 -161.81 25.30
CA ILE A 310 -127.02 -161.65 23.87
C ILE A 310 -128.03 -161.14 22.68
N SER A 311 -127.65 -160.74 21.39
CA SER A 311 -128.40 -160.80 20.00
C SER A 311 -128.40 -159.60 18.90
N LEU A 312 -128.80 -159.78 17.57
CA LEU A 312 -128.91 -158.80 16.34
C LEU A 312 -129.58 -159.44 15.00
N PRO A 313 -129.55 -159.08 13.62
CA PRO A 313 -129.52 -157.89 12.64
C PRO A 313 -130.27 -157.93 11.15
N LYS A 314 -130.12 -156.91 10.22
CA LYS A 314 -130.19 -156.80 8.65
C LYS A 314 -131.39 -156.22 7.73
N GLU A 315 -131.32 -156.24 6.35
CA GLU A 315 -131.91 -155.35 5.22
C GLU A 315 -132.00 -155.96 3.73
N GLU A 316 -132.88 -155.54 2.73
CA GLU A 316 -132.69 -155.49 1.19
C GLU A 316 -133.90 -155.16 0.18
N HIS A 317 -133.73 -154.49 -1.02
CA HIS A 317 -134.41 -154.67 -2.40
C HIS A 317 -134.50 -153.46 -3.44
N VAL A 318 -134.54 -153.70 -4.79
CA VAL A 318 -134.74 -152.71 -5.93
C VAL A 318 -135.27 -153.34 -7.27
N LEU A 319 -136.20 -152.71 -8.08
CA LEU A 319 -136.31 -152.93 -9.58
C LEU A 319 -137.26 -152.07 -10.50
N GLU A 320 -138.30 -151.33 -10.04
CA GLU A 320 -139.49 -150.91 -10.86
C GLU A 320 -139.33 -149.77 -11.94
N ARG A 321 -138.15 -149.47 -12.51
CA ARG A 321 -137.85 -148.10 -13.03
C ARG A 321 -137.95 -147.80 -14.55
N LEU A 322 -138.52 -148.65 -15.42
CA LEU A 322 -138.22 -148.57 -16.88
C LEU A 322 -139.31 -148.17 -17.91
N ARG A 323 -140.61 -148.01 -17.56
CA ARG A 323 -141.68 -147.87 -18.59
C ARG A 323 -142.25 -146.47 -18.87
N GLU A 324 -141.93 -145.47 -18.07
CA GLU A 324 -142.55 -144.13 -18.16
C GLU A 324 -141.84 -143.15 -19.13
N VAL A 325 -140.61 -143.45 -19.52
CA VAL A 325 -139.68 -142.49 -20.18
C VAL A 325 -140.21 -141.95 -21.51
N CYS A 326 -140.87 -142.78 -22.33
CA CYS A 326 -141.26 -142.44 -23.70
C CYS A 326 -142.32 -141.33 -23.82
N ARG A 327 -143.01 -140.93 -22.74
CA ARG A 327 -143.99 -139.82 -22.79
C ARG A 327 -143.36 -138.44 -22.66
N ARG A 328 -142.05 -138.33 -22.39
CA ARG A 328 -141.34 -137.07 -22.08
C ARG A 328 -140.76 -136.36 -23.30
N GLU A 329 -140.58 -137.06 -24.42
CA GLU A 329 -139.80 -136.57 -25.57
C GLU A 329 -140.51 -135.45 -26.35
N LYS A 330 -141.83 -135.54 -26.52
CA LYS A 330 -142.61 -134.61 -27.35
C LYS A 330 -142.76 -133.20 -26.77
N SER A 331 -142.59 -133.03 -25.46
CA SER A 331 -142.49 -131.72 -24.80
C SER A 331 -141.07 -131.13 -24.82
N SER A 332 -140.06 -131.91 -25.23
CA SER A 332 -138.68 -131.43 -25.28
C SER A 332 -138.43 -130.51 -26.49
N THR A 333 -139.07 -130.75 -27.63
CA THR A 333 -138.87 -129.96 -28.86
C THR A 333 -139.35 -128.52 -28.74
N GLU A 334 -140.48 -128.29 -28.06
CA GLU A 334 -141.01 -126.94 -27.78
C GLU A 334 -140.14 -126.18 -26.78
N SER A 335 -139.44 -126.90 -25.89
CA SER A 335 -138.46 -126.28 -24.99
C SER A 335 -137.16 -125.86 -25.70
N VAL A 336 -136.75 -126.52 -26.79
CA VAL A 336 -135.46 -126.23 -27.47
C VAL A 336 -135.50 -124.90 -28.21
N THR A 337 -136.54 -124.64 -29.01
CA THR A 337 -136.69 -123.35 -29.72
C THR A 337 -136.81 -122.18 -28.73
N GLY A 338 -137.47 -122.41 -27.58
CA GLY A 338 -137.50 -121.48 -26.45
C GLY A 338 -136.15 -121.27 -25.75
N MET A 339 -135.16 -122.16 -25.92
CA MET A 339 -133.78 -121.95 -25.46
C MET A 339 -132.93 -121.24 -26.52
N GLU A 340 -133.10 -121.57 -27.81
CA GLU A 340 -132.39 -120.92 -28.92
C GLU A 340 -132.67 -119.41 -28.96
N ALA A 341 -133.93 -118.99 -28.79
CA ALA A 341 -134.30 -117.58 -28.70
C ALA A 341 -133.61 -116.85 -27.53
N ARG A 342 -133.45 -117.49 -26.37
CA ARG A 342 -132.68 -116.93 -25.25
C ARG A 342 -131.19 -116.88 -25.54
N LEU A 343 -130.65 -117.89 -26.23
CA LEU A 343 -129.22 -117.99 -26.56
C LEU A 343 -128.84 -116.86 -27.53
N ALA A 344 -129.68 -116.57 -28.53
CA ALA A 344 -129.53 -115.41 -29.40
C ALA A 344 -129.55 -114.08 -28.63
N ALA A 345 -130.49 -113.90 -27.69
CA ALA A 345 -130.54 -112.70 -26.84
C ALA A 345 -129.30 -112.54 -25.95
N VAL A 346 -128.79 -113.63 -25.37
CA VAL A 346 -127.55 -113.63 -24.57
C VAL A 346 -126.33 -113.32 -25.42
N LEU A 347 -126.24 -113.81 -26.67
CA LEU A 347 -125.16 -113.47 -27.59
C LEU A 347 -125.20 -112.00 -28.02
N GLN A 348 -126.40 -111.44 -28.24
CA GLN A 348 -126.57 -110.02 -28.56
C GLN A 348 -126.15 -109.13 -27.39
N GLU A 349 -126.55 -109.48 -26.15
CA GLU A 349 -126.12 -108.78 -24.94
C GLU A 349 -124.61 -108.93 -24.69
N LEU A 350 -124.02 -110.12 -24.92
CA LEU A 350 -122.57 -110.34 -24.80
C LEU A 350 -121.79 -109.51 -25.83
N GLY A 351 -122.30 -109.36 -27.06
CA GLY A 351 -121.76 -108.46 -28.07
C GLY A 351 -121.75 -107.01 -27.57
N ARG A 352 -122.91 -106.53 -27.09
CA ARG A 352 -123.08 -105.18 -26.51
C ARG A 352 -122.14 -104.92 -25.33
N GLN A 353 -121.98 -105.90 -24.43
CA GLN A 353 -121.05 -105.82 -23.31
C GLN A 353 -119.58 -105.81 -23.76
N THR A 354 -119.23 -106.58 -24.79
CA THR A 354 -117.87 -106.60 -25.37
C THR A 354 -117.52 -105.28 -26.04
N GLU A 355 -118.48 -104.63 -26.71
CA GLU A 355 -118.32 -103.29 -27.28
C GLU A 355 -118.19 -102.21 -26.22
N LEU A 356 -119.01 -102.25 -25.15
CA LEU A 356 -118.86 -101.37 -24.00
C LEU A 356 -117.51 -101.53 -23.30
N HIS A 357 -117.03 -102.78 -23.12
CA HIS A 357 -115.72 -103.04 -22.54
C HIS A 357 -114.58 -102.51 -23.44
N ARG A 358 -114.67 -102.72 -24.76
CA ARG A 358 -113.70 -102.16 -25.73
C ARG A 358 -113.68 -100.63 -25.70
N ALA A 359 -114.84 -99.99 -25.62
CA ALA A 359 -114.96 -98.54 -25.50
C ALA A 359 -114.42 -98.02 -24.15
N ALA A 360 -114.62 -98.76 -23.06
CA ALA A 360 -114.06 -98.45 -21.75
C ALA A 360 -112.52 -98.51 -21.78
N VAL A 361 -111.92 -99.58 -22.31
CA VAL A 361 -110.46 -99.74 -22.44
C VAL A 361 -109.85 -98.68 -23.37
N GLN A 362 -110.51 -98.34 -24.47
CA GLN A 362 -110.07 -97.22 -25.34
C GLN A 362 -110.11 -95.87 -24.60
N ARG A 363 -111.14 -95.63 -23.79
CA ARG A 363 -111.25 -94.41 -22.96
C ARG A 363 -110.21 -94.39 -21.84
N GLU A 364 -109.91 -95.53 -21.24
CA GLU A 364 -108.85 -95.71 -20.24
C GLU A 364 -107.48 -95.39 -20.84
N GLN A 365 -107.14 -95.97 -22.00
CA GLN A 365 -105.88 -95.66 -22.70
C GLN A 365 -105.79 -94.17 -23.11
N GLN A 366 -106.90 -93.55 -23.55
CA GLN A 366 -106.93 -92.12 -23.84
C GLN A 366 -106.68 -91.26 -22.59
N LEU A 367 -107.26 -91.64 -21.44
CA LEU A 367 -107.02 -90.97 -20.16
C LEU A 367 -105.58 -91.19 -19.67
N GLN A 368 -105.03 -92.38 -19.83
CA GLN A 368 -103.66 -92.71 -19.42
C GLN A 368 -102.61 -91.99 -20.28
N ASN A 369 -102.81 -91.91 -21.60
CA ASN A 369 -101.95 -91.12 -22.49
C ASN A 369 -102.01 -89.63 -22.14
N LYS A 370 -103.19 -89.11 -21.79
CA LYS A 370 -103.38 -87.72 -21.36
C LYS A 370 -102.81 -87.45 -19.97
N MET A 371 -102.83 -88.43 -19.08
CA MET A 371 -102.16 -88.37 -17.78
C MET A 371 -100.64 -88.26 -17.98
N GLN A 372 -100.06 -89.12 -18.83
CA GLN A 372 -98.62 -89.09 -19.16
C GLN A 372 -98.20 -87.77 -19.84
N SER A 373 -99.03 -87.19 -20.72
CA SER A 373 -98.70 -85.88 -21.30
C SER A 373 -98.69 -84.79 -20.23
N LEU A 374 -99.72 -84.73 -19.38
CA LEU A 374 -99.80 -83.78 -18.26
C LEU A 374 -98.69 -83.98 -17.22
N GLU A 375 -98.26 -85.22 -16.95
CA GLU A 375 -97.09 -85.53 -16.11
C GLU A 375 -95.80 -84.97 -16.72
N SER A 376 -95.62 -85.09 -18.04
CA SER A 376 -94.46 -84.52 -18.75
C SER A 376 -94.48 -82.99 -18.84
N GLU A 377 -95.66 -82.39 -19.02
CA GLU A 377 -95.88 -80.94 -18.99
C GLU A 377 -95.62 -80.37 -17.59
N LEU A 378 -96.07 -81.07 -16.53
CA LEU A 378 -95.81 -80.71 -15.14
C LEU A 378 -94.32 -80.82 -14.80
N PHE A 379 -93.66 -81.90 -15.24
CA PHE A 379 -92.22 -82.10 -15.02
C PHE A 379 -91.38 -81.02 -15.69
N THR A 380 -91.64 -80.72 -16.97
CA THR A 380 -90.92 -79.68 -17.71
C THR A 380 -91.17 -78.28 -17.16
N ALA A 381 -92.42 -77.95 -16.78
CA ALA A 381 -92.73 -76.71 -16.08
C ALA A 381 -92.06 -76.62 -14.70
N GLY A 382 -91.86 -77.75 -14.02
CA GLY A 382 -91.07 -77.84 -12.78
C GLY A 382 -89.61 -77.48 -13.01
N VAL A 383 -88.94 -78.15 -13.96
CA VAL A 383 -87.53 -77.89 -14.31
C VAL A 383 -87.31 -76.44 -14.68
N SER A 384 -88.10 -75.85 -15.58
CA SER A 384 -87.91 -74.45 -15.99
C SER A 384 -88.24 -73.43 -14.90
N LYS A 385 -89.07 -73.78 -13.92
CA LYS A 385 -89.29 -72.96 -12.72
C LYS A 385 -88.07 -73.02 -11.78
N ASP A 386 -87.47 -74.19 -11.61
CA ASP A 386 -86.28 -74.36 -10.79
C ASP A 386 -85.05 -73.69 -11.43
N GLU A 387 -84.91 -73.76 -12.76
CA GLU A 387 -83.94 -72.97 -13.54
C GLU A 387 -84.14 -71.47 -13.31
N GLN A 388 -85.36 -70.95 -13.49
CA GLN A 388 -85.67 -69.53 -13.25
C GLN A 388 -85.42 -69.11 -11.79
N SER A 389 -85.67 -70.01 -10.83
CA SER A 389 -85.38 -69.76 -9.41
C SER A 389 -83.88 -69.75 -9.12
N HIS A 390 -83.11 -70.60 -9.79
CA HIS A 390 -81.66 -70.64 -9.69
C HIS A 390 -81.02 -69.38 -10.27
N ASP A 391 -81.41 -68.97 -11.47
CA ASP A 391 -80.97 -67.71 -12.09
C ASP A 391 -81.29 -66.51 -11.18
N LYS A 392 -82.52 -66.43 -10.66
CA LYS A 392 -82.92 -65.40 -9.70
C LYS A 392 -82.03 -65.38 -8.45
N GLN A 393 -81.63 -66.55 -7.94
CA GLN A 393 -80.70 -66.65 -6.82
C GLN A 393 -79.30 -66.15 -7.19
N GLN A 394 -78.78 -66.52 -8.37
CA GLN A 394 -77.49 -66.01 -8.87
C GLN A 394 -77.50 -64.47 -9.01
N TYR A 395 -78.56 -63.89 -9.59
CA TYR A 395 -78.68 -62.44 -9.74
C TYR A 395 -78.78 -61.72 -8.39
N LEU A 396 -79.49 -62.28 -7.40
CA LEU A 396 -79.53 -61.71 -6.04
C LEU A 396 -78.16 -61.76 -5.36
N GLN A 397 -77.45 -62.88 -5.47
CA GLN A 397 -76.07 -63.01 -4.96
C GLN A 397 -75.10 -62.03 -5.64
N PHE A 398 -75.23 -61.83 -6.95
CA PHE A 398 -74.45 -60.84 -7.69
C PHE A 398 -74.70 -59.39 -7.20
N LEU A 399 -75.97 -59.00 -7.00
CA LEU A 399 -76.31 -57.67 -6.48
C LEU A 399 -75.85 -57.47 -5.02
N GLU A 400 -75.82 -58.53 -4.22
CA GLU A 400 -75.27 -58.54 -2.87
C GLU A 400 -73.75 -58.31 -2.87
N HIS A 401 -73.00 -59.08 -3.67
CA HIS A 401 -71.55 -58.86 -3.87
C HIS A 401 -71.25 -57.46 -4.43
N LEU A 402 -72.10 -56.92 -5.31
CA LEU A 402 -71.93 -55.58 -5.87
C LEU A 402 -72.20 -54.49 -4.81
N SER A 403 -73.17 -54.72 -3.92
CA SER A 403 -73.47 -53.88 -2.77
C SER A 403 -72.32 -53.86 -1.76
N GLU A 404 -71.64 -54.99 -1.52
CA GLU A 404 -70.38 -55.04 -0.75
C GLU A 404 -69.29 -54.18 -1.39
N LYS A 405 -69.04 -54.34 -2.70
CA LYS A 405 -67.94 -53.60 -3.36
C LYS A 405 -68.21 -52.10 -3.39
N MET A 406 -69.47 -51.68 -3.41
CA MET A 406 -69.88 -50.28 -3.29
C MET A 406 -70.06 -49.78 -1.84
N LYS A 407 -69.97 -50.68 -0.85
CA LYS A 407 -70.12 -50.47 0.60
C LYS A 407 -71.49 -49.94 1.03
N ILE A 408 -72.54 -50.53 0.47
CA ILE A 408 -73.96 -50.19 0.73
C ILE A 408 -74.77 -51.41 1.21
N GLU A 409 -74.13 -52.46 1.73
CA GLU A 409 -74.81 -53.64 2.28
C GLU A 409 -75.92 -53.24 3.27
N HIS A 410 -75.56 -52.41 4.26
CA HIS A 410 -76.44 -51.90 5.32
C HIS A 410 -77.61 -51.01 4.84
N ILE A 411 -77.64 -50.64 3.56
CA ILE A 411 -78.77 -49.93 2.92
C ILE A 411 -79.60 -50.93 2.10
N THR A 412 -78.98 -52.00 1.60
CA THR A 412 -79.56 -52.93 0.63
C THR A 412 -80.09 -54.23 1.23
N THR A 413 -79.71 -54.60 2.46
CA THR A 413 -80.19 -55.79 3.18
C THR A 413 -81.71 -55.98 3.09
N ASP A 414 -82.46 -54.92 3.42
CA ASP A 414 -83.92 -54.96 3.51
C ASP A 414 -84.63 -54.50 2.23
N LEU A 415 -83.88 -54.17 1.18
CA LEU A 415 -84.42 -53.70 -0.11
C LEU A 415 -84.72 -54.86 -1.06
N GLY A 416 -85.86 -54.73 -1.75
CA GLY A 416 -86.20 -55.57 -2.91
C GLY A 416 -85.29 -55.30 -4.11
N PHE A 417 -85.29 -56.25 -5.06
CA PHE A 417 -84.39 -56.29 -6.23
C PHE A 417 -84.22 -54.94 -6.95
N ASP A 418 -85.32 -54.29 -7.33
CA ASP A 418 -85.30 -53.04 -8.09
C ASP A 418 -84.69 -51.88 -7.27
N MET A 419 -84.98 -51.83 -5.97
CA MET A 419 -84.44 -50.82 -5.07
C MET A 419 -82.95 -51.07 -4.73
N ARG A 420 -82.49 -52.34 -4.68
CA ARG A 420 -81.06 -52.65 -4.60
C ARG A 420 -80.33 -52.13 -5.85
N LEU A 421 -80.90 -52.35 -7.04
CA LEU A 421 -80.32 -51.88 -8.30
C LEU A 421 -80.23 -50.34 -8.36
N GLU A 422 -81.29 -49.63 -7.98
CA GLU A 422 -81.31 -48.16 -7.97
C GLU A 422 -80.33 -47.57 -6.94
N ALA A 423 -80.18 -48.21 -5.77
CA ALA A 423 -79.18 -47.83 -4.77
C ALA A 423 -77.74 -48.03 -5.27
N ILE A 424 -77.48 -49.13 -5.98
CA ILE A 424 -76.20 -49.43 -6.65
C ILE A 424 -75.89 -48.37 -7.72
N LEU A 425 -76.85 -48.03 -8.58
CA LEU A 425 -76.69 -47.00 -9.63
C LEU A 425 -76.41 -45.61 -9.01
N THR A 426 -77.23 -45.19 -8.05
CA THR A 426 -77.05 -43.92 -7.31
C THR A 426 -75.68 -43.84 -6.65
N ARG A 427 -75.19 -44.95 -6.09
CA ARG A 427 -73.88 -45.05 -5.45
C ARG A 427 -72.73 -44.99 -6.45
N ALA A 428 -72.85 -45.64 -7.61
CA ALA A 428 -71.88 -45.57 -8.70
C ALA A 428 -71.74 -44.14 -9.25
N GLU A 429 -72.87 -43.44 -9.45
CA GLU A 429 -72.85 -42.02 -9.83
C GLU A 429 -72.20 -41.15 -8.75
N GLN A 430 -72.53 -41.36 -7.47
CA GLN A 430 -71.93 -40.61 -6.37
C GLN A 430 -70.39 -40.77 -6.35
N LEU A 431 -69.88 -41.99 -6.50
CA LEU A 431 -68.45 -42.27 -6.58
C LEU A 431 -67.81 -41.57 -7.78
N THR A 432 -68.42 -41.67 -8.96
CA THR A 432 -67.95 -40.99 -10.19
C THR A 432 -67.86 -39.47 -10.01
N ARG A 433 -68.85 -38.85 -9.35
CA ARG A 433 -68.84 -37.41 -9.02
C ARG A 433 -67.73 -37.07 -8.01
N GLN A 434 -67.50 -37.91 -7.00
CA GLN A 434 -66.45 -37.73 -6.00
C GLN A 434 -65.05 -37.82 -6.61
N GLU A 435 -64.80 -38.80 -7.49
CA GLU A 435 -63.55 -38.92 -8.25
C GLU A 435 -63.34 -37.73 -9.19
N GLY A 436 -64.40 -37.25 -9.85
CA GLY A 436 -64.35 -36.05 -10.69
C GLY A 436 -63.94 -34.79 -9.94
N ILE A 437 -64.46 -34.59 -8.72
CA ILE A 437 -64.07 -33.47 -7.84
C ILE A 437 -62.61 -33.62 -7.41
N ALA A 438 -62.22 -34.79 -6.89
CA ALA A 438 -60.85 -35.05 -6.43
C ALA A 438 -59.81 -34.90 -7.56
N LEU A 439 -60.17 -35.24 -8.80
CA LEU A 439 -59.35 -35.03 -9.99
C LEU A 439 -59.18 -33.53 -10.33
N VAL A 440 -60.23 -32.72 -10.19
CA VAL A 440 -60.17 -31.26 -10.39
C VAL A 440 -59.35 -30.58 -9.30
N GLU A 441 -59.51 -30.99 -8.03
CA GLU A 441 -58.69 -30.53 -6.91
C GLU A 441 -57.21 -30.90 -7.10
N THR A 442 -56.93 -32.14 -7.49
CA THR A 442 -55.56 -32.59 -7.81
C THR A 442 -54.97 -31.80 -8.98
N LYS A 443 -55.74 -31.57 -10.04
CA LYS A 443 -55.30 -30.80 -11.23
C LYS A 443 -55.01 -29.33 -10.90
N THR A 444 -55.83 -28.70 -10.07
CA THR A 444 -55.62 -27.31 -9.63
C THR A 444 -54.46 -27.19 -8.64
N LEU A 445 -54.29 -28.15 -7.74
CA LEU A 445 -53.11 -28.27 -6.88
C LEU A 445 -51.82 -28.41 -7.71
N VAL A 446 -51.78 -29.35 -8.65
CA VAL A 446 -50.64 -29.56 -9.57
C VAL A 446 -50.31 -28.29 -10.35
N TYR A 447 -51.31 -27.59 -10.90
CA TYR A 447 -51.08 -26.31 -11.58
C TYR A 447 -50.49 -25.24 -10.63
N SER A 448 -51.00 -25.15 -9.39
CA SER A 448 -50.46 -24.23 -8.38
C SER A 448 -49.01 -24.54 -8.00
N LEU A 449 -48.64 -25.82 -7.94
CA LEU A 449 -47.28 -26.30 -7.65
C LEU A 449 -46.35 -26.05 -8.84
N GLN A 450 -46.80 -26.29 -10.08
CA GLN A 450 -46.07 -25.95 -11.30
C GLN A 450 -45.78 -24.43 -11.39
N LYS A 451 -46.77 -23.59 -11.04
CA LYS A 451 -46.58 -22.14 -10.97
C LYS A 451 -45.52 -21.77 -9.91
N LYS A 452 -45.66 -22.27 -8.67
CA LYS A 452 -44.69 -22.05 -7.59
C LYS A 452 -43.28 -22.52 -7.98
N LEU A 453 -43.15 -23.67 -8.65
CA LEU A 453 -41.88 -24.21 -9.14
C LEU A 453 -41.24 -23.28 -10.19
N LYS A 454 -42.03 -22.77 -11.15
CA LYS A 454 -41.56 -21.81 -12.15
C LYS A 454 -41.08 -20.50 -11.51
N GLU A 455 -41.83 -19.97 -10.55
CA GLU A 455 -41.44 -18.77 -9.80
C GLU A 455 -40.18 -18.97 -8.95
N GLN A 456 -40.00 -20.15 -8.35
CA GLN A 456 -38.79 -20.49 -7.58
C GLN A 456 -37.58 -20.67 -8.50
N LYS A 457 -37.76 -21.33 -9.65
CA LYS A 457 -36.71 -21.46 -10.68
C LYS A 457 -36.22 -20.08 -11.15
N GLN A 458 -37.12 -19.17 -11.50
CA GLN A 458 -36.78 -17.80 -11.89
C GLN A 458 -36.07 -17.02 -10.76
N ARG A 459 -36.46 -17.24 -9.50
CA ARG A 459 -35.78 -16.66 -8.32
C ARG A 459 -34.39 -17.25 -8.06
N ILE A 460 -34.12 -18.48 -8.48
CA ILE A 460 -32.78 -19.09 -8.43
C ILE A 460 -31.92 -18.53 -9.56
N GLU A 461 -32.40 -18.58 -10.81
CA GLU A 461 -31.72 -18.04 -11.99
C GLU A 461 -31.33 -16.55 -11.82
N SER A 462 -32.21 -15.76 -11.21
CA SER A 462 -31.93 -14.35 -10.86
C SER A 462 -30.83 -14.18 -9.79
N LYS A 463 -30.76 -15.10 -8.81
CA LYS A 463 -29.70 -15.10 -7.78
C LYS A 463 -28.37 -15.59 -8.33
N ASP A 464 -28.37 -16.59 -9.20
CA ASP A 464 -27.16 -17.09 -9.84
C ASP A 464 -26.51 -16.02 -10.72
N LEU A 465 -27.32 -15.30 -11.52
CA LEU A 465 -26.85 -14.15 -12.30
C LEU A 465 -26.23 -13.05 -11.41
N HIS A 466 -26.81 -12.80 -10.23
CA HIS A 466 -26.27 -11.85 -9.25
C HIS A 466 -24.95 -12.36 -8.63
N MET A 467 -24.87 -13.66 -8.29
CA MET A 467 -23.64 -14.29 -7.81
C MET A 467 -22.53 -14.23 -8.86
N ASP A 468 -22.83 -14.44 -10.14
CA ASP A 468 -21.84 -14.32 -11.21
C ASP A 468 -21.42 -12.87 -11.48
N LEU A 469 -22.28 -11.90 -11.24
CA LEU A 469 -21.90 -10.47 -11.26
C LEU A 469 -20.96 -10.14 -10.09
N LEU A 470 -21.25 -10.63 -8.88
CA LEU A 470 -20.38 -10.46 -7.71
C LEU A 470 -19.02 -11.16 -7.90
N ARG A 471 -18.99 -12.41 -8.38
CA ARG A 471 -17.76 -13.15 -8.72
C ARG A 471 -16.89 -12.37 -9.69
N ARG A 472 -17.47 -11.84 -10.78
CA ARG A 472 -16.76 -10.97 -11.74
C ARG A 472 -16.24 -9.69 -11.10
N LYS A 473 -17.01 -9.04 -10.21
CA LYS A 473 -16.56 -7.81 -9.55
C LYS A 473 -15.44 -8.07 -8.54
N VAL A 474 -15.46 -9.19 -7.82
CA VAL A 474 -14.33 -9.62 -6.96
C VAL A 474 -13.08 -9.86 -7.79
N ALA A 475 -13.18 -10.62 -8.89
CA ALA A 475 -12.05 -10.87 -9.78
C ALA A 475 -11.44 -9.57 -10.36
N GLN A 476 -12.28 -8.60 -10.72
CA GLN A 476 -11.81 -7.26 -11.13
C GLN A 476 -11.07 -6.54 -9.99
N LEU A 477 -11.62 -6.52 -8.78
CA LEU A 477 -11.02 -5.84 -7.63
C LEU A 477 -9.69 -6.46 -7.22
N ASP A 478 -9.55 -7.79 -7.31
CA ASP A 478 -8.27 -8.47 -7.10
C ASP A 478 -7.25 -8.11 -8.18
N GLU A 479 -7.65 -7.97 -9.45
CA GLU A 479 -6.73 -7.57 -10.52
C GLU A 479 -6.32 -6.09 -10.41
N GLU A 480 -7.24 -5.20 -10.04
CA GLU A 480 -6.92 -3.82 -9.67
C GLU A 480 -5.94 -3.78 -8.48
N LYS A 481 -6.09 -4.68 -7.50
CA LYS A 481 -5.19 -4.80 -6.35
C LYS A 481 -3.81 -5.32 -6.74
N ARG A 482 -3.71 -6.33 -7.61
CA ARG A 482 -2.43 -6.81 -8.19
C ARG A 482 -1.73 -5.67 -8.94
N SER A 483 -2.45 -5.00 -9.84
CA SER A 483 -1.96 -3.87 -10.63
C SER A 483 -1.43 -2.73 -9.75
N ARG A 484 -2.19 -2.32 -8.72
CA ARG A 484 -1.75 -1.29 -7.76
C ARG A 484 -0.53 -1.72 -6.94
N SER A 485 -0.38 -3.01 -6.65
CA SER A 485 0.78 -3.56 -5.94
C SER A 485 2.04 -3.55 -6.80
N ALA A 486 1.93 -3.92 -8.09
CA ALA A 486 3.03 -3.82 -9.05
C ALA A 486 3.49 -2.36 -9.24
N LEU A 487 2.55 -1.42 -9.38
CA LEU A 487 2.83 0.02 -9.46
C LEU A 487 3.38 0.63 -8.15
N ALA A 488 3.28 -0.06 -7.02
CA ALA A 488 3.96 0.33 -5.78
C ALA A 488 5.43 -0.09 -5.82
N VAL A 489 5.71 -1.35 -6.17
CA VAL A 489 7.09 -1.87 -6.34
C VAL A 489 7.86 -1.06 -7.38
N GLU A 490 7.25 -0.75 -8.53
CA GLU A 490 7.89 0.08 -9.57
C GLU A 490 8.24 1.49 -9.07
N ARG A 491 7.39 2.11 -8.24
CA ARG A 491 7.69 3.40 -7.60
C ARG A 491 8.82 3.29 -6.59
N ASP A 492 8.88 2.22 -5.81
CA ASP A 492 9.94 2.02 -4.82
C ASP A 492 11.29 1.78 -5.50
N ASP A 493 11.32 1.01 -6.59
CA ASP A 493 12.51 0.84 -7.44
C ASP A 493 12.94 2.15 -8.12
N ALA A 494 12.01 2.91 -8.70
CA ALA A 494 12.30 4.23 -9.27
C ALA A 494 12.82 5.22 -8.20
N THR A 495 12.26 5.16 -6.99
CA THR A 495 12.71 5.96 -5.84
C THR A 495 14.09 5.54 -5.36
N LEU A 496 14.41 4.23 -5.38
CA LEU A 496 15.72 3.70 -5.06
C LEU A 496 16.77 4.09 -6.12
N GLN A 497 16.41 4.08 -7.41
CA GLN A 497 17.26 4.57 -8.49
C GLN A 497 17.52 6.08 -8.37
N SER A 498 16.48 6.87 -8.10
CA SER A 498 16.60 8.31 -7.83
C SER A 498 17.55 8.59 -6.65
N LYS A 499 17.39 7.88 -5.52
CA LYS A 499 18.31 7.96 -4.37
C LYS A 499 19.75 7.55 -4.70
N LYS A 500 19.97 6.58 -5.61
CA LYS A 500 21.31 6.19 -6.09
C LYS A 500 21.93 7.29 -6.98
N LEU A 501 21.15 7.91 -7.86
CA LEU A 501 21.59 9.01 -8.72
C LEU A 501 21.91 10.27 -7.90
N GLN A 502 21.03 10.63 -6.96
CA GLN A 502 21.24 11.75 -6.03
C GLN A 502 22.57 11.62 -5.27
N LYS A 503 22.88 10.44 -4.72
CA LYS A 503 24.18 10.18 -4.07
C LYS A 503 25.38 10.25 -5.02
N LYS A 504 25.19 10.07 -6.33
CA LYS A 504 26.24 10.27 -7.34
C LYS A 504 26.42 11.76 -7.66
N VAL A 505 25.33 12.53 -7.75
CA VAL A 505 25.36 13.99 -7.90
C VAL A 505 26.05 14.65 -6.70
N GLU A 506 25.73 14.23 -5.48
CA GLU A 506 26.37 14.73 -4.25
C GLU A 506 27.89 14.53 -4.24
N ARG A 507 28.38 13.34 -4.65
CA ARG A 507 29.82 13.07 -4.78
C ARG A 507 30.49 13.95 -5.82
N LEU A 508 29.92 14.02 -7.03
CA LEU A 508 30.42 14.86 -8.12
C LEU A 508 30.40 16.35 -7.74
N GLN A 509 29.46 16.79 -6.91
CA GLN A 509 29.39 18.17 -6.41
C GLN A 509 30.49 18.46 -5.37
N VAL A 510 30.85 17.48 -4.53
CA VAL A 510 32.00 17.58 -3.61
C VAL A 510 33.32 17.60 -4.39
N GLU A 511 33.50 16.71 -5.37
CA GLU A 511 34.67 16.68 -6.26
C GLU A 511 34.82 18.01 -7.04
N LEU A 512 33.73 18.53 -7.62
CA LEU A 512 33.71 19.82 -8.30
C LEU A 512 34.08 20.98 -7.36
N ASN A 513 33.64 20.95 -6.11
CA ASN A 513 33.97 21.98 -5.12
C ASN A 513 35.44 21.90 -4.68
N ALA A 514 36.02 20.69 -4.54
CA ALA A 514 37.44 20.51 -4.29
C ALA A 514 38.31 21.02 -5.47
N MET A 515 37.91 20.71 -6.70
CA MET A 515 38.59 21.22 -7.91
C MET A 515 38.49 22.75 -8.03
N ARG A 516 37.36 23.35 -7.65
CA ARG A 516 37.20 24.81 -7.55
C ARG A 516 38.12 25.43 -6.50
N LEU A 517 38.20 24.84 -5.30
CA LEU A 517 39.09 25.28 -4.23
C LEU A 517 40.57 25.23 -4.65
N SER A 518 41.00 24.12 -5.26
CA SER A 518 42.34 23.99 -5.85
C SER A 518 42.59 25.05 -6.94
N THR A 519 41.60 25.31 -7.81
CA THR A 519 41.69 26.37 -8.84
C THR A 519 41.81 27.77 -8.24
N THR A 520 41.15 28.06 -7.11
CA THR A 520 41.30 29.35 -6.41
C THR A 520 42.64 29.47 -5.68
N ASP A 521 43.14 28.39 -5.09
CA ASP A 521 44.45 28.38 -4.43
C ASP A 521 45.59 28.55 -5.45
N LEU A 522 45.56 27.82 -6.56
CA LEU A 522 46.52 28.00 -7.67
C LEU A 522 46.48 29.42 -8.25
N LYS A 523 45.31 30.09 -8.28
CA LYS A 523 45.22 31.51 -8.65
C LYS A 523 45.86 32.43 -7.62
N ALA A 524 45.71 32.15 -6.32
CA ALA A 524 46.35 32.91 -5.25
C ALA A 524 47.88 32.73 -5.24
N GLN A 525 48.36 31.51 -5.46
CA GLN A 525 49.77 31.20 -5.67
C GLN A 525 50.32 31.94 -6.90
N LEU A 526 49.56 32.00 -8.01
CA LEU A 526 49.94 32.73 -9.21
C LEU A 526 50.00 34.25 -8.97
N SER A 527 49.05 34.85 -8.26
CA SER A 527 49.11 36.28 -7.91
C SER A 527 50.28 36.59 -6.98
N HIS A 528 50.54 35.76 -5.97
CA HIS A 528 51.69 35.91 -5.09
C HIS A 528 53.03 35.78 -5.84
N THR A 529 53.11 34.85 -6.80
CA THR A 529 54.27 34.70 -7.69
C THR A 529 54.48 35.94 -8.57
N ASN A 530 53.39 36.56 -9.04
CA ASN A 530 53.47 37.82 -9.78
C ASN A 530 53.91 39.01 -8.90
N GLU A 531 53.43 39.11 -7.65
CA GLU A 531 53.94 40.12 -6.70
C GLU A 531 55.43 39.93 -6.37
N LEU A 532 55.87 38.67 -6.18
CA LEU A 532 57.28 38.35 -5.97
C LEU A 532 58.11 38.76 -7.19
N LYS A 533 57.62 38.49 -8.41
CA LYS A 533 58.27 38.91 -9.66
C LYS A 533 58.36 40.44 -9.77
N ILE A 534 57.30 41.18 -9.38
CA ILE A 534 57.31 42.64 -9.33
C ILE A 534 58.36 43.14 -8.34
N ARG A 535 58.36 42.63 -7.09
CA ARG A 535 59.36 42.99 -6.06
C ARG A 535 60.79 42.70 -6.50
N VAL A 536 61.04 41.58 -7.20
CA VAL A 536 62.36 41.26 -7.77
C VAL A 536 62.74 42.22 -8.90
N MET A 537 61.80 42.67 -9.74
CA MET A 537 62.05 43.70 -10.75
C MET A 537 62.35 45.08 -10.12
N GLU A 538 61.66 45.45 -9.04
CA GLU A 538 61.92 46.69 -8.27
C GLU A 538 63.28 46.66 -7.56
N GLN A 539 63.63 45.51 -6.96
CA GLN A 539 64.96 45.28 -6.37
C GLN A 539 66.06 45.34 -7.43
N ASN A 540 65.89 44.67 -8.57
CA ASN A 540 66.86 44.72 -9.67
C ASN A 540 67.06 46.14 -10.21
N LYS A 541 65.98 46.92 -10.39
CA LYS A 541 66.08 48.34 -10.76
C LYS A 541 66.83 49.16 -9.71
N THR A 542 66.56 48.92 -8.43
CA THR A 542 67.26 49.57 -7.31
C THR A 542 68.75 49.24 -7.30
N ILE A 543 69.12 47.97 -7.54
CA ILE A 543 70.51 47.51 -7.69
C ILE A 543 71.18 48.15 -8.92
N GLU A 544 70.46 48.29 -10.04
CA GLU A 544 70.97 48.94 -11.25
C GLU A 544 71.26 50.43 -11.01
N ASP A 545 70.36 51.15 -10.35
CA ASP A 545 70.52 52.57 -10.03
C ASP A 545 71.58 52.81 -8.93
N GLN A 546 71.69 51.91 -7.95
CA GLN A 546 72.83 51.87 -7.02
C GLN A 546 74.15 51.59 -7.74
N SER A 547 74.17 50.69 -8.73
CA SER A 547 75.37 50.40 -9.55
C SER A 547 75.78 51.59 -10.41
N LYS A 548 74.81 52.32 -11.00
CA LYS A 548 75.06 53.61 -11.68
C LYS A 548 75.58 54.67 -10.71
N SER A 549 75.10 54.67 -9.46
CA SER A 549 75.58 55.58 -8.41
C SER A 549 77.02 55.27 -8.00
N LEU A 550 77.34 54.00 -7.71
CA LEU A 550 78.70 53.52 -7.45
C LEU A 550 79.64 53.83 -8.61
N GLY A 551 79.22 53.61 -9.86
CA GLY A 551 79.99 53.96 -11.06
C GLY A 551 80.24 55.46 -11.24
N LYS A 552 79.37 56.34 -10.70
CA LYS A 552 79.62 57.80 -10.60
C LYS A 552 80.56 58.12 -9.44
N LEU A 553 80.39 57.45 -8.30
CA LEU A 553 81.20 57.65 -7.10
C LEU A 553 82.66 57.24 -7.35
N GLU A 554 82.90 56.09 -7.97
CA GLU A 554 84.24 55.62 -8.34
C GLU A 554 84.91 56.57 -9.36
N LYS A 555 84.16 57.05 -10.37
CA LYS A 555 84.64 58.10 -11.28
C LYS A 555 84.96 59.42 -10.59
N ASN A 556 84.33 59.73 -9.46
CA ASN A 556 84.64 60.91 -8.66
C ASN A 556 85.81 60.66 -7.70
N LYS A 557 85.91 59.48 -7.09
CA LYS A 557 87.07 59.01 -6.33
C LYS A 557 88.34 59.10 -7.18
N VAL A 558 88.36 58.53 -8.39
CA VAL A 558 89.52 58.64 -9.31
C VAL A 558 89.87 60.08 -9.68
N LYS A 559 88.91 61.01 -9.73
CA LYS A 559 89.19 62.45 -9.90
C LYS A 559 89.79 63.08 -8.64
N VAL A 560 89.31 62.70 -7.45
CA VAL A 560 89.81 63.18 -6.16
C VAL A 560 91.20 62.62 -5.88
N GLU A 561 91.46 61.34 -6.16
CA GLU A 561 92.78 60.71 -6.10
C GLU A 561 93.77 61.39 -7.04
N LYS A 562 93.36 61.72 -8.27
CA LYS A 562 94.19 62.53 -9.20
C LYS A 562 94.49 63.92 -8.62
N ARG A 563 93.50 64.65 -8.12
CA ARG A 563 93.70 65.95 -7.45
C ARG A 563 94.59 65.85 -6.21
N LEU A 564 94.43 64.79 -5.42
CA LEU A 564 95.26 64.53 -4.24
C LEU A 564 96.70 64.22 -4.64
N SER A 565 96.91 63.52 -5.77
CA SER A 565 98.24 63.25 -6.30
C SER A 565 98.93 64.53 -6.81
N THR A 566 98.21 65.45 -7.48
CA THR A 566 98.79 66.73 -7.92
C THR A 566 99.06 67.65 -6.73
N VAL A 567 98.14 67.77 -5.77
CA VAL A 567 98.38 68.55 -4.55
C VAL A 567 99.53 67.95 -3.73
N LYS A 568 99.69 66.63 -3.70
CA LYS A 568 100.84 65.98 -3.06
C LYS A 568 102.17 66.35 -3.74
N THR A 569 102.24 66.35 -5.08
CA THR A 569 103.47 66.75 -5.78
C THR A 569 103.74 68.25 -5.68
N GLU A 570 102.71 69.09 -5.68
CA GLU A 570 102.82 70.53 -5.40
C GLU A 570 103.38 70.78 -3.99
N LEU A 571 102.85 70.10 -2.97
CA LEU A 571 103.28 70.23 -1.58
C LEU A 571 104.72 69.72 -1.39
N GLN A 572 105.11 68.61 -2.03
CA GLN A 572 106.50 68.13 -2.04
C GLN A 572 107.43 69.14 -2.72
N ASN A 573 107.02 69.75 -3.83
CA ASN A 573 107.81 70.80 -4.50
C ASN A 573 107.92 72.09 -3.66
N GLN A 574 106.94 72.36 -2.79
CA GLN A 574 106.96 73.46 -1.83
C GLN A 574 107.87 73.14 -0.63
N GLU A 575 107.82 71.90 -0.12
CA GLU A 575 108.73 71.37 0.91
C GLU A 575 110.20 71.39 0.45
N TYR A 576 110.48 71.03 -0.80
CA TYR A 576 111.82 71.15 -1.40
C TYR A 576 112.31 72.59 -1.48
N ARG A 577 111.46 73.55 -1.89
CA ARG A 577 111.84 74.98 -1.91
C ARG A 577 112.11 75.53 -0.52
N ALA A 578 111.24 75.24 0.45
CA ALA A 578 111.46 75.62 1.85
C ALA A 578 112.76 75.03 2.44
N ARG A 579 113.19 73.83 2.00
CA ARG A 579 114.49 73.27 2.38
C ARG A 579 115.68 74.01 1.78
N ASP A 580 115.65 74.39 0.50
CA ASP A 580 116.77 75.15 -0.09
C ASP A 580 116.84 76.57 0.48
N GLU A 581 115.69 77.24 0.66
CA GLU A 581 115.62 78.54 1.35
C GLU A 581 116.23 78.47 2.77
N LEU A 582 115.92 77.42 3.53
CA LEU A 582 116.54 77.17 4.84
C LEU A 582 118.06 76.92 4.74
N GLN A 583 118.52 76.17 3.73
CA GLN A 583 119.95 75.95 3.49
C GLN A 583 120.68 77.21 2.99
N GLN A 584 120.00 78.13 2.30
CA GLN A 584 120.56 79.45 1.96
C GLN A 584 120.68 80.33 3.22
N ALA A 585 119.65 80.37 4.07
CA ALA A 585 119.69 81.08 5.35
C ALA A 585 120.78 80.55 6.29
N GLN A 586 120.95 79.22 6.39
CA GLN A 586 122.02 78.59 7.17
C GLN A 586 123.43 78.95 6.64
N ARG A 587 123.62 78.99 5.31
CA ARG A 587 124.89 79.44 4.69
C ARG A 587 125.23 80.89 5.05
N LEU A 588 124.23 81.79 5.02
CA LEU A 588 124.39 83.21 5.40
C LEU A 588 124.69 83.38 6.90
N LEU A 589 124.02 82.62 7.76
CA LEU A 589 124.25 82.69 9.21
C LEU A 589 125.65 82.17 9.58
N HIS A 590 126.15 81.14 8.87
CA HIS A 590 127.49 80.62 9.09
C HIS A 590 128.60 81.61 8.65
N SER A 591 128.41 82.34 7.54
CA SER A 591 129.38 83.36 7.13
C SER A 591 129.42 84.57 8.06
N GLN A 592 128.26 85.00 8.60
CA GLN A 592 128.20 86.02 9.65
C GLN A 592 128.89 85.57 10.95
N ALA A 593 128.70 84.32 11.37
CA ALA A 593 129.38 83.75 12.54
C ALA A 593 130.92 83.74 12.37
N SER A 594 131.41 83.46 11.16
CA SER A 594 132.85 83.54 10.84
C SER A 594 133.41 84.96 11.00
N ALA A 595 132.70 85.97 10.47
CA ALA A 595 133.11 87.37 10.58
C ALA A 595 133.14 87.89 12.03
N MET A 596 132.18 87.44 12.87
CA MET A 596 132.17 87.73 14.31
C MET A 596 133.41 87.19 15.03
N ALA A 597 133.86 85.97 14.69
CA ALA A 597 135.03 85.35 15.31
C ALA A 597 136.34 86.10 14.96
N GLU A 598 136.47 86.62 13.74
CA GLU A 598 137.61 87.44 13.33
C GLU A 598 137.74 88.77 14.09
N LEU A 599 136.61 89.39 14.46
CA LEU A 599 136.60 90.63 15.24
C LEU A 599 137.07 90.40 16.67
N ALA A 600 136.53 89.38 17.35
CA ALA A 600 136.94 88.98 18.69
C ALA A 600 138.44 88.61 18.76
N HIS A 601 138.99 88.00 17.70
CA HIS A 601 140.42 87.66 17.64
C HIS A 601 141.33 88.89 17.42
N ARG A 602 140.84 89.98 16.83
CA ARG A 602 141.58 91.26 16.74
C ARG A 602 141.58 92.00 18.08
N GLU A 603 140.44 92.07 18.75
CA GLU A 603 140.27 92.77 20.04
C GLU A 603 141.22 92.23 21.12
N LYS A 604 141.31 90.89 21.25
CA LYS A 604 142.22 90.25 22.20
C LYS A 604 143.69 90.69 22.03
N LYS A 605 144.18 90.78 20.78
CA LYS A 605 145.59 91.13 20.50
C LYS A 605 145.96 92.55 20.93
N LEU A 606 145.00 93.47 20.91
CA LEU A 606 145.20 94.83 21.42
C LEU A 606 145.32 94.85 22.96
N LEU A 607 144.51 94.04 23.65
CA LEU A 607 144.55 93.94 25.11
C LEU A 607 145.85 93.28 25.61
N ASP A 608 146.29 92.22 24.94
CA ASP A 608 147.57 91.53 25.23
C ASP A 608 148.75 92.51 25.05
N PHE A 609 148.77 93.32 23.98
CA PHE A 609 149.84 94.30 23.70
C PHE A 609 149.96 95.40 24.78
N CYS A 610 148.84 95.99 25.19
CA CYS A 610 148.83 97.01 26.25
C CYS A 610 149.36 96.47 27.59
N THR A 611 149.10 95.19 27.88
CA THR A 611 149.54 94.53 29.12
C THR A 611 151.07 94.39 29.18
N VAL A 612 151.72 94.06 28.06
CA VAL A 612 153.19 93.91 27.97
C VAL A 612 153.90 95.26 28.17
N ILE A 613 153.39 96.34 27.57
CA ILE A 613 154.00 97.69 27.73
C ILE A 613 153.96 98.14 29.19
N ALA A 614 152.86 97.92 29.91
CA ALA A 614 152.76 98.26 31.33
C ALA A 614 153.81 97.51 32.19
N GLN A 615 154.08 96.24 31.87
CA GLN A 615 155.08 95.43 32.59
C GLN A 615 156.51 95.91 32.37
N MET A 616 156.88 96.32 31.15
CA MET A 616 158.25 96.81 30.86
C MET A 616 158.60 98.15 31.54
N LEU A 617 157.60 98.88 32.05
CA LEU A 617 157.77 100.22 32.62
C LEU A 617 157.83 100.24 34.16
N GLY A 618 157.88 99.07 34.80
CA GLY A 618 158.17 98.94 36.24
C GLY A 618 157.05 99.39 37.18
N VAL A 619 155.81 99.53 36.70
CA VAL A 619 154.66 99.98 37.51
C VAL A 619 153.82 98.79 37.97
N THR A 620 154.00 98.40 39.22
CA THR A 620 153.16 97.37 39.87
C THR A 620 151.83 97.95 40.35
N VAL A 621 150.85 98.07 39.45
CA VAL A 621 149.39 97.88 39.63
C VAL A 621 148.65 98.50 38.41
N PRO A 622 147.89 97.73 37.61
CA PRO A 622 147.33 98.21 36.35
C PRO A 622 145.93 98.83 36.50
N ALA A 623 145.81 100.03 37.08
CA ALA A 623 144.57 100.83 36.99
C ALA A 623 144.65 102.35 37.35
N SER A 624 145.81 103.02 37.38
CA SER A 624 145.83 104.50 37.50
C SER A 624 147.14 105.18 37.06
N ILE A 625 147.49 105.11 35.78
CA ILE A 625 148.45 106.04 35.15
C ILE A 625 147.88 106.47 33.79
N PRO A 626 147.66 107.79 33.54
CA PRO A 626 147.28 108.29 32.22
C PRO A 626 148.35 107.99 31.16
N SER A 627 147.92 107.52 29.98
CA SER A 627 148.79 106.96 28.93
C SER A 627 149.88 107.90 28.39
N CYS A 628 149.76 109.21 28.63
CA CYS A 628 150.75 110.22 28.22
C CYS A 628 152.02 110.22 29.08
N GLU A 629 151.95 109.82 30.36
CA GLU A 629 153.10 109.77 31.27
C GLU A 629 154.08 108.66 30.86
N VAL A 630 153.54 107.56 30.35
CA VAL A 630 154.25 106.41 29.77
C VAL A 630 155.05 106.81 28.54
N ILE A 631 154.43 107.55 27.61
CA ILE A 631 155.07 107.96 26.34
C ILE A 631 156.28 108.85 26.62
N LYS A 632 156.14 109.86 27.49
CA LYS A 632 157.23 110.77 27.85
C LYS A 632 158.43 110.10 28.50
N ARG A 633 158.23 108.98 29.22
CA ARG A 633 159.33 108.21 29.81
C ARG A 633 160.02 107.28 28.80
N LEU A 634 159.32 106.86 27.75
CA LEU A 634 159.92 106.13 26.63
C LEU A 634 160.75 107.04 25.70
N GLU A 635 160.32 108.28 25.47
CA GLU A 635 161.04 109.25 24.61
C GLU A 635 162.49 109.53 25.07
N VAL A 636 162.76 109.48 26.38
CA VAL A 636 164.10 109.68 26.95
C VAL A 636 165.02 108.46 26.76
N LEU A 637 164.46 107.26 26.58
CA LEU A 637 165.21 105.99 26.54
C LEU A 637 165.65 105.55 25.13
N ILE A 638 165.17 106.22 24.07
CA ILE A 638 165.45 105.86 22.66
C ILE A 638 166.37 106.92 22.00
N HIS A 639 167.39 107.38 22.73
CA HIS A 639 168.39 108.34 22.25
C HIS A 639 169.74 107.70 21.85
N SER A 640 169.79 106.37 21.68
CA SER A 640 170.99 105.65 21.23
C SER A 640 170.68 104.37 20.44
N GLY A 641 171.14 104.28 19.18
CA GLY A 641 171.11 103.06 18.36
C GLY A 641 170.05 103.07 17.25
N HIS A 642 170.49 103.20 15.99
CA HIS A 642 169.64 103.06 14.80
C HIS A 642 169.67 101.61 14.26
N HIS A 643 168.63 101.16 13.51
CA HIS A 643 168.67 101.04 12.03
C HIS A 643 167.72 100.00 11.37
N PHE A 644 167.13 100.45 10.25
CA PHE A 644 166.70 99.73 9.02
C PHE A 644 165.31 99.04 8.87
N PRO A 645 164.72 99.02 7.64
CA PRO A 645 163.32 98.65 7.36
C PRO A 645 163.16 97.61 6.19
N LEU A 646 162.15 97.79 5.32
CA LEU A 646 161.70 97.00 4.13
C LEU A 646 160.70 95.85 4.41
N ALA A 647 159.87 95.35 3.47
CA ALA A 647 159.19 95.91 2.27
C ALA A 647 158.27 94.83 1.62
N ASN A 648 157.65 95.15 0.47
CA ASN A 648 157.12 94.23 -0.58
C ASN A 648 155.84 93.41 -0.28
N HIS A 649 155.04 92.93 -1.25
CA HIS A 649 154.64 93.39 -2.61
C HIS A 649 153.54 92.44 -3.21
N CYS A 650 152.97 92.80 -4.38
CA CYS A 650 152.32 91.91 -5.37
C CYS A 650 150.96 91.23 -5.03
N VAL A 651 150.18 90.70 -5.99
CA VAL A 651 149.75 91.19 -7.34
C VAL A 651 148.52 90.37 -7.80
N VAL A 652 147.73 90.87 -8.76
CA VAL A 652 146.49 90.23 -9.29
C VAL A 652 146.79 89.20 -10.39
N PRO A 653 145.93 88.17 -10.57
CA PRO A 653 145.53 87.80 -11.95
C PRO A 653 144.02 87.49 -12.13
N HIS A 654 143.50 87.80 -13.33
CA HIS A 654 142.29 87.18 -13.89
C HIS A 654 142.58 85.74 -14.36
N HIS A 655 141.54 84.92 -14.56
CA HIS A 655 141.53 83.82 -15.55
C HIS A 655 140.11 83.55 -16.07
N GLN A 656 140.00 83.05 -17.31
CA GLN A 656 138.76 82.76 -18.04
C GLN A 656 139.04 81.60 -19.02
N HIS A 657 138.30 80.48 -18.98
CA HIS A 657 138.51 79.33 -19.88
C HIS A 657 137.25 78.48 -20.13
N HIS A 658 137.21 77.81 -21.29
CA HIS A 658 136.23 76.80 -21.73
C HIS A 658 136.91 75.42 -21.91
N MET A 659 136.26 74.31 -21.52
CA MET A 659 136.26 72.91 -22.04
C MET A 659 135.27 72.07 -21.17
N ALA A 660 134.55 70.99 -21.54
CA ALA A 660 134.38 70.14 -22.76
C ALA A 660 135.16 68.80 -22.86
N ILE A 661 134.53 67.79 -23.50
CA ILE A 661 135.02 66.48 -24.02
C ILE A 661 135.27 65.39 -22.91
N ILE A 662 134.42 64.34 -22.73
CA ILE A 662 134.28 63.03 -23.46
C ILE A 662 135.27 61.95 -22.92
N PRO A 663 135.06 60.59 -22.92
CA PRO A 663 134.25 59.76 -23.85
C PRO A 663 133.39 58.56 -23.27
N ASP A 664 132.77 57.84 -24.23
CA ASP A 664 132.39 56.40 -24.29
C ASP A 664 131.17 55.78 -23.56
N GLY A 665 130.60 54.75 -24.22
CA GLY A 665 129.43 53.94 -23.81
C GLY A 665 129.81 52.45 -23.55
N PRO A 666 129.13 51.41 -24.09
CA PRO A 666 128.16 51.41 -25.20
C PRO A 666 126.91 50.49 -25.05
N ALA A 667 126.12 50.42 -26.13
CA ALA A 667 125.40 49.23 -26.66
C ALA A 667 124.08 48.69 -26.05
N CYS A 668 123.22 48.27 -26.99
CA CYS A 668 122.07 47.33 -26.94
C CYS A 668 120.86 47.63 -26.03
N SER A 669 119.59 47.68 -26.48
CA SER A 669 118.79 46.99 -27.55
C SER A 669 118.06 45.73 -27.09
N ILE A 670 117.01 45.35 -27.85
CA ILE A 670 116.09 44.19 -27.69
C ILE A 670 114.98 44.49 -26.65
N ILE A 671 113.69 44.67 -26.98
CA ILE A 671 112.72 44.02 -27.91
C ILE A 671 112.09 42.72 -27.37
N THR A 672 110.84 42.80 -26.93
CA THR A 672 109.69 41.89 -27.24
C THR A 672 108.42 42.59 -26.74
N ALA A 673 107.36 42.86 -27.51
CA ALA A 673 106.50 42.00 -28.35
C ALA A 673 105.43 41.24 -27.54
N GLY A 674 104.15 41.30 -27.95
CA GLY A 674 103.03 40.74 -27.17
C GLY A 674 101.60 41.12 -27.59
N SER A 675 101.30 41.18 -28.90
CA SER A 675 99.94 40.95 -29.42
C SER A 675 99.85 39.45 -29.79
N PRO A 676 98.68 38.77 -29.93
CA PRO A 676 97.34 39.30 -30.21
C PRO A 676 96.21 38.61 -29.38
N GLY A 677 94.96 38.65 -29.87
CA GLY A 677 93.92 37.65 -29.56
C GLY A 677 94.10 36.36 -30.40
N PRO A 678 93.06 35.70 -30.95
CA PRO A 678 91.61 35.99 -30.89
C PRO A 678 90.74 34.72 -30.60
N GLU A 679 89.48 34.70 -31.06
CA GLU A 679 88.67 33.52 -31.48
C GLU A 679 88.30 32.42 -30.43
N VAL A 680 87.04 32.02 -30.14
CA VAL A 680 85.82 31.71 -30.96
C VAL A 680 86.13 30.56 -31.93
N PRO A 681 85.50 29.34 -31.86
CA PRO A 681 84.04 29.16 -31.96
C PRO A 681 83.40 27.91 -31.27
N VAL A 682 82.16 27.63 -31.69
CA VAL A 682 81.40 26.35 -31.75
C VAL A 682 80.48 25.93 -30.58
N GLN A 683 79.27 25.56 -31.00
CA GLN A 683 78.16 24.88 -30.29
C GLN A 683 78.40 23.34 -30.34
N PRO A 684 77.40 22.42 -30.37
CA PRO A 684 76.00 22.44 -29.91
C PRO A 684 75.64 21.26 -28.98
N LEU A 685 74.39 21.19 -28.49
CA LEU A 685 73.42 20.11 -28.79
C LEU A 685 72.22 20.07 -27.81
N LEU A 686 71.02 20.19 -28.41
CA LEU A 686 69.77 19.53 -27.99
C LEU A 686 69.89 18.02 -28.31
N PRO A 687 69.10 17.07 -27.72
CA PRO A 687 67.64 17.10 -27.93
C PRO A 687 66.70 16.40 -26.90
N THR A 688 65.40 16.69 -27.06
CA THR A 688 64.19 15.81 -26.92
C THR A 688 63.91 14.97 -25.65
N THR A 689 62.69 15.17 -25.13
CA THR A 689 61.60 14.19 -24.80
C THR A 689 61.96 12.70 -24.51
N THR A 690 61.20 11.95 -23.69
CA THR A 690 59.72 11.82 -23.68
C THR A 690 59.21 11.05 -22.43
N THR A 691 57.91 11.19 -22.12
CA THR A 691 57.01 10.26 -21.38
C THR A 691 57.48 9.61 -20.07
N THR A 692 56.85 9.99 -18.95
CA THR A 692 55.93 9.08 -18.22
C THR A 692 54.82 9.88 -17.54
#